data_AF-A0A964MKJ0-F1
#
_entry.id   AF-A0A964MKJ0-F1
#
_cell.length_a   1.000
_cell.length_b   1.000
_cell.length_c   1.000
_cell.angle_alpha   90.00
_cell.angle_beta   90.00
_cell.angle_gamma   90.00
#
_symmetry.space_group_name_H-M   'P 1'
#
loop_
_entity.id
_entity.type
_entity.pdbx_description
1 polymer ?
#
loop_
_entity_poly.entity_id
_entity_poly.type
_entity_poly.pdbx_seq_one_letter_code
_entity_poly.pdbx_strand_id
1 'polypeptide(L)'
;MATPTIPHRRVGILLVFVSLITTILASAPNTAVNAEPLPPVGVIIRGHGNGHGRGLSQYGSLGWATKLGASWQDILNFYYGGSGRTVTTLTEADAAATPGGVMSVRLQTLDARPTAVISDNNTASWTGATGTYGGLVARMVAVNVYDIYGTTTATCAADTDNPAGFTLIGDNVAGPINFVSTNGSNVAAVAPIDLLGVCEPPSTTYKSGRIRYYRGSIRATIDILGNRRTVNLLNAESYLRGVVPRESPAGWGDMAGGLGMNALRAQSVAARSYSLSEARYSYAKTCDTEDCQVYGGAALRTVNSKTASVIEDKRTDLAIADTVGYVIKDSRNSIMRTEFTSSNGGRTAGGQFPAQFDNGDVAADAALQSWSRLLSASDLQKAFPSIGVFTSITTSHDGLGGDWNGYTTSAVITGTAGSVTRTGWQFRSDFDLNSSWFESFPVAATDPASPSVGSILFIGDSVGESIATEFAAIVTPAYPVMNYQSCAGRGTAGAGCLFTVTAPQINADGVAVVNALDAPAIAIVELGYNDDPATFDGEVQQILAALISKAVQRVIFVNMSARSTTRNYAKSNAVLAAAAAKNPGVTIFDWNAASSAANQWRWFDNKPLCCYVHLSTTGQAEFALFLRQQLDALRPAGTLPTTAAVAPLMLGLPLAKKNAGAMVKVIQKKLNLALNLVGKSRLATDGAFGSGTERAVNSFQAASGLSVTGIVDRATWDALGLAGRIDLAVLKVGSHHPAVSSLQQALAKVLKKQIATTGVFTAALASDVKLFQKRVKLPVNGRVGPSTWKVLTAAAALASP
;
A
#
# COMPACT_ATOMS: atom_id res chain seq x y z
N MET A 1 -60.04 78.25 2.10
CA MET A 1 -58.78 77.74 2.68
C MET A 1 -58.07 76.95 1.60
N ALA A 2 -56.96 77.52 1.12
CA ALA A 2 -55.87 76.98 0.30
C ALA A 2 -56.15 75.72 -0.56
N THR A 3 -57.07 75.87 -1.52
CA THR A 3 -56.90 75.82 -2.98
C THR A 3 -55.78 74.98 -3.67
N PRO A 4 -56.02 74.55 -4.94
CA PRO A 4 -56.16 73.12 -5.29
C PRO A 4 -55.57 72.78 -6.69
N THR A 5 -56.11 71.72 -7.34
CA THR A 5 -56.30 71.56 -8.80
C THR A 5 -55.05 71.26 -9.66
N ILE A 6 -55.07 70.46 -10.73
CA ILE A 6 -55.96 70.42 -11.92
C ILE A 6 -55.94 69.00 -12.57
N PRO A 7 -56.95 68.62 -13.39
CA PRO A 7 -57.30 67.22 -13.67
C PRO A 7 -57.22 66.76 -15.16
N HIS A 8 -57.56 65.48 -15.36
CA HIS A 8 -58.20 64.80 -16.52
C HIS A 8 -57.69 64.91 -17.98
N ARG A 9 -57.36 63.71 -18.52
CA ARG A 9 -57.70 63.09 -19.84
C ARG A 9 -57.69 63.94 -21.13
N ARG A 10 -56.91 63.48 -22.13
CA ARG A 10 -57.30 63.16 -23.55
C ARG A 10 -56.06 62.68 -24.33
N VAL A 11 -56.03 61.45 -24.85
CA VAL A 11 -56.31 61.03 -26.24
C VAL A 11 -55.42 61.73 -27.30
N GLY A 12 -54.39 61.00 -27.76
CA GLY A 12 -54.15 60.62 -29.16
C GLY A 12 -53.68 61.66 -30.20
N ILE A 13 -52.86 61.15 -31.13
CA ILE A 13 -52.47 61.68 -32.47
C ILE A 13 -51.17 62.51 -32.47
N LEU A 14 -50.22 62.43 -33.41
CA LEU A 14 -49.73 61.49 -34.44
C LEU A 14 -48.68 62.31 -35.23
N LEU A 15 -47.46 61.77 -35.48
CA LEU A 15 -46.49 62.08 -36.58
C LEU A 15 -46.00 63.56 -36.72
N VAL A 16 -44.73 63.89 -37.06
CA VAL A 16 -43.93 63.58 -38.27
C VAL A 16 -42.46 64.01 -38.03
N PHE A 17 -41.50 63.11 -38.40
CA PHE A 17 -40.15 63.22 -39.01
C PHE A 17 -39.25 64.49 -38.83
N VAL A 18 -37.90 64.50 -38.85
CA VAL A 18 -36.82 63.81 -39.61
C VAL A 18 -35.52 64.02 -38.75
N SER A 19 -34.53 63.13 -38.54
CA SER A 19 -33.48 62.71 -39.50
C SER A 19 -32.42 61.80 -38.83
N LEU A 20 -32.10 60.70 -39.51
CA LEU A 20 -30.84 59.93 -39.62
C LEU A 20 -29.71 60.08 -38.56
N ILE A 21 -29.54 59.04 -37.74
CA ILE A 21 -28.22 58.55 -37.27
C ILE A 21 -28.20 57.03 -37.47
N THR A 22 -27.37 56.57 -38.41
CA THR A 22 -27.04 55.16 -38.62
C THR A 22 -26.17 54.66 -37.47
N THR A 23 -26.70 53.80 -36.61
CA THR A 23 -25.92 53.03 -35.64
C THR A 23 -25.51 51.70 -36.26
N ILE A 24 -24.21 51.59 -36.52
CA ILE A 24 -23.53 50.31 -36.76
C ILE A 24 -23.61 49.53 -35.45
N LEU A 25 -24.38 48.44 -35.41
CA LEU A 25 -24.30 47.43 -34.36
C LEU A 25 -22.93 46.78 -34.45
N ALA A 26 -21.98 47.27 -33.65
CA ALA A 26 -20.75 46.55 -33.37
C ALA A 26 -21.12 45.26 -32.62
N SER A 27 -21.00 44.13 -33.29
CA SER A 27 -20.98 42.82 -32.67
C SER A 27 -19.84 42.78 -31.65
N ALA A 28 -20.18 42.90 -30.36
CA ALA A 28 -19.23 42.68 -29.29
C ALA A 28 -18.61 41.28 -29.46
N PRO A 29 -17.29 41.12 -29.34
CA PRO A 29 -16.69 39.80 -29.37
C PRO A 29 -17.28 38.98 -28.21
N ASN A 30 -17.86 37.83 -28.53
CA ASN A 30 -18.13 36.78 -27.55
C ASN A 30 -16.80 36.40 -26.91
N THR A 31 -16.48 37.02 -25.78
CA THR A 31 -15.47 36.46 -24.89
C THR A 31 -16.06 35.15 -24.40
N ALA A 32 -15.45 34.04 -24.83
CA ALA A 32 -15.76 32.74 -24.27
C ALA A 32 -15.56 32.86 -22.75
N VAL A 33 -16.65 32.77 -21.99
CA VAL A 33 -16.59 32.57 -20.56
C VAL A 33 -15.85 31.24 -20.39
N ASN A 34 -14.59 31.29 -19.94
CA ASN A 34 -13.88 30.08 -19.56
C ASN A 34 -14.75 29.37 -18.52
N ALA A 35 -15.13 28.12 -18.81
CA ALA A 35 -15.87 27.31 -17.85
C ALA A 35 -15.11 27.29 -16.52
N GLU A 36 -15.82 27.50 -15.41
CA GLU A 36 -15.23 27.41 -14.08
C GLU A 36 -14.60 26.01 -13.91
N PRO A 37 -13.34 25.89 -13.46
CA PRO A 37 -12.68 24.60 -13.32
C PRO A 37 -13.50 23.69 -12.42
N LEU A 38 -13.77 22.47 -12.89
CA LEU A 38 -14.48 21.49 -12.07
C LEU A 38 -13.71 21.23 -10.77
N PRO A 39 -14.43 21.02 -9.64
CA PRO A 39 -13.79 20.66 -8.38
C PRO A 39 -12.90 19.42 -8.54
N PRO A 40 -11.74 19.37 -7.87
CA PRO A 40 -10.84 18.23 -7.93
C PRO A 40 -11.51 16.95 -7.38
N VAL A 41 -11.16 15.81 -7.94
CA VAL A 41 -11.66 14.49 -7.48
C VAL A 41 -10.97 14.03 -6.19
N GLY A 42 -9.90 14.70 -5.80
CA GLY A 42 -9.15 14.46 -4.58
C GLY A 42 -7.82 15.20 -4.59
N VAL A 43 -6.94 14.82 -3.66
CA VAL A 43 -5.57 15.34 -3.56
C VAL A 43 -4.60 14.19 -3.33
N ILE A 44 -3.41 14.32 -3.93
CA ILE A 44 -2.24 13.53 -3.53
C ILE A 44 -1.50 14.36 -2.50
N ILE A 45 -1.42 13.85 -1.28
CA ILE A 45 -0.53 14.38 -0.25
C ILE A 45 0.82 13.73 -0.45
N ARG A 46 1.88 14.52 -0.59
CA ARG A 46 3.27 14.04 -0.58
C ARG A 46 3.95 14.59 0.66
N GLY A 47 4.75 13.77 1.33
CA GLY A 47 5.43 14.20 2.55
C GLY A 47 6.75 13.50 2.81
N HIS A 48 7.46 13.98 3.83
CA HIS A 48 8.77 13.50 4.26
C HIS A 48 8.72 12.88 5.65
N GLY A 49 9.64 11.97 5.95
CA GLY A 49 9.86 11.45 7.30
C GLY A 49 8.76 10.53 7.82
N ASN A 50 8.92 10.12 9.08
CA ASN A 50 8.00 9.25 9.79
C ASN A 50 8.05 9.55 11.31
N GLY A 51 6.96 10.10 11.82
CA GLY A 51 6.86 10.60 13.20
C GLY A 51 6.96 12.13 13.28
N HIS A 52 7.40 12.63 14.44
CA HIS A 52 7.30 14.05 14.77
C HIS A 52 8.46 14.95 14.38
N GLY A 53 9.59 14.39 13.95
CA GLY A 53 10.73 15.19 13.49
C GLY A 53 11.53 15.91 14.59
N ARG A 54 10.97 16.06 15.80
CA ARG A 54 11.66 16.65 16.96
C ARG A 54 12.73 15.73 17.54
N GLY A 55 13.86 16.33 17.90
CA GLY A 55 14.99 15.65 18.55
C GLY A 55 15.63 14.57 17.68
N LEU A 56 16.08 13.47 18.29
CA LEU A 56 16.87 12.44 17.59
C LEU A 56 16.02 11.70 16.56
N SER A 57 16.50 11.64 15.31
CA SER A 57 16.00 10.67 14.32
C SER A 57 16.67 9.32 14.57
N GLN A 58 15.90 8.25 14.76
CA GLN A 58 16.43 6.90 14.96
C GLN A 58 17.23 6.47 13.73
N TYR A 59 16.65 6.60 12.55
CA TYR A 59 17.36 6.31 11.31
C TYR A 59 18.46 7.34 11.03
N GLY A 60 18.26 8.61 11.38
CA GLY A 60 19.32 9.60 11.22
C GLY A 60 20.54 9.31 12.07
N SER A 61 20.36 8.87 13.32
CA SER A 61 21.44 8.41 14.19
C SER A 61 22.18 7.20 13.58
N LEU A 62 21.45 6.28 12.93
CA LEU A 62 22.04 5.15 12.20
C LEU A 62 22.86 5.63 10.99
N GLY A 63 22.35 6.58 10.21
CA GLY A 63 23.08 7.13 9.06
C GLY A 63 24.33 7.91 9.49
N TRP A 64 24.21 8.75 10.53
CA TRP A 64 25.37 9.41 11.14
C TRP A 64 26.43 8.39 11.56
N ALA A 65 26.04 7.32 12.24
CA ALA A 65 26.96 6.28 12.70
C ALA A 65 27.58 5.48 11.54
N THR A 66 26.75 4.96 10.63
CA THR A 66 27.15 3.93 9.65
C THR A 66 27.58 4.48 8.29
N LYS A 67 27.18 5.71 7.95
CA LYS A 67 27.51 6.35 6.67
C LYS A 67 28.47 7.52 6.83
N LEU A 68 28.36 8.24 7.95
CA LEU A 68 29.17 9.43 8.23
C LEU A 68 30.24 9.21 9.30
N GLY A 69 30.26 8.02 9.94
CA GLY A 69 31.29 7.64 10.91
C GLY A 69 31.25 8.40 12.23
N ALA A 70 30.12 9.03 12.58
CA ALA A 70 29.99 9.84 13.79
C ALA A 70 30.03 9.00 15.08
N SER A 71 30.61 9.58 16.14
CA SER A 71 30.49 9.02 17.49
C SER A 71 29.08 9.24 18.05
N TRP A 72 28.71 8.51 19.10
CA TRP A 72 27.41 8.72 19.75
C TRP A 72 27.30 10.10 20.40
N GLN A 73 28.42 10.68 20.84
CA GLN A 73 28.47 12.05 21.37
C GLN A 73 28.22 13.09 20.27
N ASP A 74 28.83 12.92 19.09
CA ASP A 74 28.60 13.81 17.94
C ASP A 74 27.13 13.78 17.52
N ILE A 75 26.54 12.58 17.49
CA ILE A 75 25.11 12.37 17.19
C ILE A 75 24.23 13.11 18.20
N LEU A 76 24.47 12.94 19.50
CA LEU A 76 23.69 13.62 20.54
C LEU A 76 23.88 15.14 20.50
N ASN A 77 25.11 15.62 20.25
CA ASN A 77 25.40 17.04 20.15
C ASN A 77 24.71 17.65 18.92
N PHE A 78 24.62 16.93 17.80
CA PHE A 78 23.82 17.34 16.66
C PHE A 78 22.35 17.51 17.08
N TYR A 79 21.69 16.46 17.59
CA TYR A 79 20.24 16.51 17.84
C TYR A 79 19.83 17.38 19.04
N TYR A 80 20.64 17.42 20.09
CA TYR A 80 20.27 18.01 21.37
C TYR A 80 21.22 19.11 21.85
N GLY A 81 22.33 19.35 21.16
CA GLY A 81 23.29 20.40 21.51
C GLY A 81 22.81 21.81 21.18
N GLY A 82 23.64 22.79 21.52
CA GLY A 82 23.36 24.22 21.38
C GLY A 82 22.66 24.84 22.60
N SER A 83 22.62 26.16 22.68
CA SER A 83 21.96 26.93 23.76
C SER A 83 22.39 26.54 25.18
N GLY A 84 23.65 26.15 25.37
CA GLY A 84 24.18 25.71 26.67
C GLY A 84 23.76 24.30 27.11
N ARG A 85 23.11 23.52 26.24
CA ARG A 85 22.81 22.11 26.49
C ARG A 85 24.07 21.25 26.37
N THR A 86 24.23 20.28 27.27
CA THR A 86 25.41 19.42 27.32
C THR A 86 25.05 17.96 27.57
N VAL A 87 25.85 17.06 26.98
CA VAL A 87 25.88 15.64 27.36
C VAL A 87 26.75 15.53 28.60
N THR A 88 26.20 15.06 29.71
CA THR A 88 26.91 14.94 30.99
C THR A 88 26.43 13.71 31.76
N THR A 89 27.12 13.34 32.82
CA THR A 89 26.69 12.26 33.71
C THR A 89 25.76 12.76 34.80
N LEU A 90 24.91 11.86 35.30
CA LEU A 90 24.12 12.09 36.50
C LEU A 90 25.02 12.39 37.70
N THR A 91 24.63 13.38 38.49
CA THR A 91 25.24 13.77 39.76
C THR A 91 24.48 13.12 40.93
N GLU A 92 25.07 13.13 42.12
CA GLU A 92 24.39 12.67 43.34
C GLU A 92 23.10 13.46 43.63
N ALA A 93 23.06 14.75 43.29
CA ALA A 93 21.86 15.57 43.43
C ALA A 93 20.73 15.12 42.46
N ASP A 94 21.07 14.66 41.26
CA ASP A 94 20.08 14.09 40.33
C ASP A 94 19.54 12.75 40.84
N ALA A 95 20.39 11.96 41.51
CA ALA A 95 19.98 10.74 42.19
C ALA A 95 19.06 11.02 43.40
N ALA A 96 19.19 12.18 44.05
CA ALA A 96 18.32 12.59 45.17
C ALA A 96 16.98 13.21 44.72
N ALA A 97 16.96 13.94 43.60
CA ALA A 97 15.72 14.44 42.97
C ALA A 97 14.83 13.31 42.41
N THR A 98 15.37 12.09 42.40
CA THR A 98 14.69 10.85 42.03
C THR A 98 14.71 9.95 43.26
N PRO A 99 13.77 9.98 44.23
CA PRO A 99 13.94 9.22 45.47
C PRO A 99 14.25 7.73 45.21
N GLY A 100 15.51 7.33 45.39
CA GLY A 100 16.05 5.99 45.10
C GLY A 100 16.46 5.68 43.66
N GLY A 101 16.49 6.64 42.71
CA GLY A 101 16.82 6.38 41.30
C GLY A 101 15.82 5.45 40.59
N VAL A 102 14.60 5.31 41.13
CA VAL A 102 13.61 4.34 40.67
C VAL A 102 12.72 4.97 39.59
N MET A 103 12.82 4.45 38.37
CA MET A 103 11.81 4.60 37.34
C MET A 103 10.49 3.94 37.78
N SER A 104 9.38 4.64 37.56
CA SER A 104 8.03 4.15 37.85
C SER A 104 7.18 4.22 36.59
N VAL A 105 6.74 3.05 36.12
CA VAL A 105 6.03 2.88 34.86
C VAL A 105 4.61 2.39 35.15
N ARG A 106 3.59 3.19 34.83
CA ARG A 106 2.20 2.71 34.85
C ARG A 106 2.03 1.67 33.75
N LEU A 107 1.53 0.49 34.13
CA LEU A 107 1.23 -0.60 33.20
C LEU A 107 -0.24 -0.49 32.77
N GLN A 108 -0.52 0.20 31.66
CA GLN A 108 -1.88 0.59 31.27
C GLN A 108 -2.78 -0.59 30.94
N THR A 109 -2.22 -1.69 30.42
CA THR A 109 -2.97 -2.93 30.13
C THR A 109 -3.64 -3.51 31.39
N LEU A 110 -3.18 -3.13 32.59
CA LEU A 110 -3.64 -3.63 33.88
C LEU A 110 -4.52 -2.63 34.63
N ASP A 111 -4.89 -1.52 33.99
CA ASP A 111 -5.76 -0.53 34.60
C ASP A 111 -7.10 -1.14 35.01
N ALA A 112 -7.60 -0.70 36.17
CA ALA A 112 -8.86 -1.17 36.75
C ALA A 112 -8.91 -2.68 37.06
N ARG A 113 -7.76 -3.36 37.23
CA ARG A 113 -7.66 -4.77 37.62
C ARG A 113 -6.90 -4.94 38.95
N PRO A 114 -7.10 -6.05 39.69
CA PRO A 114 -6.20 -6.42 40.77
C PRO A 114 -4.76 -6.56 40.26
N THR A 115 -3.79 -6.09 41.03
CA THR A 115 -2.38 -6.29 40.69
C THR A 115 -2.02 -7.73 41.03
N ALA A 116 -1.66 -8.53 40.03
CA ALA A 116 -1.29 -9.93 40.20
C ALA A 116 0.07 -10.21 39.57
N VAL A 117 0.93 -10.93 40.29
CA VAL A 117 2.24 -11.39 39.79
C VAL A 117 2.36 -12.90 39.88
N ILE A 118 3.16 -13.47 38.98
CA ILE A 118 3.59 -14.86 38.94
C ILE A 118 5.11 -14.92 39.05
N SER A 119 5.62 -15.96 39.69
CA SER A 119 7.03 -16.33 39.68
C SER A 119 7.15 -17.81 39.38
N ASP A 120 7.84 -18.16 38.28
CA ASP A 120 7.96 -19.54 37.83
C ASP A 120 8.89 -20.40 38.69
N ASN A 121 9.75 -19.75 39.48
CA ASN A 121 10.70 -20.37 40.39
C ASN A 121 10.32 -20.17 41.87
N ASN A 122 9.09 -19.74 42.15
CA ASN A 122 8.57 -19.52 43.51
C ASN A 122 9.41 -18.53 44.33
N THR A 123 9.74 -17.39 43.73
CA THR A 123 10.55 -16.32 44.33
C THR A 123 9.76 -15.04 44.57
N ALA A 124 8.47 -14.99 44.20
CA ALA A 124 7.63 -13.84 44.50
C ALA A 124 7.47 -13.69 46.02
N SER A 125 7.60 -12.46 46.52
CA SER A 125 7.50 -12.14 47.94
C SER A 125 6.98 -10.72 48.12
N TRP A 126 6.64 -10.35 49.35
CA TRP A 126 6.16 -9.03 49.73
C TRP A 126 6.47 -8.76 51.21
N THR A 127 6.50 -7.51 51.63
CA THR A 127 7.02 -7.13 52.96
C THR A 127 6.11 -7.48 54.13
N GLY A 128 4.81 -7.71 53.91
CA GLY A 128 3.85 -7.91 54.99
C GLY A 128 3.72 -9.35 55.51
N ALA A 129 4.36 -10.32 54.87
CA ALA A 129 4.42 -11.70 55.38
C ALA A 129 5.71 -12.40 54.93
N THR A 130 6.33 -13.16 55.83
CA THR A 130 7.48 -14.00 55.49
C THR A 130 7.03 -15.16 54.58
N GLY A 131 7.66 -15.31 53.42
CA GLY A 131 7.42 -16.44 52.51
C GLY A 131 7.78 -16.14 51.06
N THR A 132 7.83 -17.20 50.26
CA THR A 132 7.94 -17.11 48.81
C THR A 132 6.78 -17.84 48.13
N TYR A 133 6.35 -17.32 47.00
CA TYR A 133 5.10 -17.69 46.35
C TYR A 133 5.31 -17.89 44.86
N GLY A 134 4.54 -18.80 44.27
CA GLY A 134 4.41 -18.95 42.82
C GLY A 134 3.47 -17.90 42.22
N GLY A 135 2.53 -17.36 43.02
CA GLY A 135 1.67 -16.25 42.61
C GLY A 135 1.24 -15.39 43.80
N LEU A 136 1.09 -14.08 43.56
CA LEU A 136 0.60 -13.10 44.52
C LEU A 136 -0.44 -12.19 43.88
N VAL A 137 -1.45 -11.77 44.65
CA VAL A 137 -2.50 -10.84 44.22
C VAL A 137 -2.76 -9.79 45.30
N ALA A 138 -2.76 -8.52 44.92
CA ALA A 138 -3.23 -7.42 45.75
C ALA A 138 -4.62 -7.00 45.25
N ARG A 139 -5.64 -7.28 46.06
CA ARG A 139 -7.04 -6.96 45.79
C ARG A 139 -7.45 -5.78 46.67
N MET A 140 -7.87 -4.69 46.04
CA MET A 140 -8.35 -3.52 46.77
C MET A 140 -9.73 -3.80 47.40
N VAL A 141 -9.85 -3.59 48.71
CA VAL A 141 -11.11 -3.77 49.48
C VAL A 141 -11.71 -2.46 49.98
N ALA A 142 -10.87 -1.43 50.13
CA ALA A 142 -11.28 -0.04 50.30
C ALA A 142 -10.25 0.87 49.61
N VAL A 143 -10.53 2.18 49.52
CA VAL A 143 -9.61 3.14 48.86
C VAL A 143 -8.21 3.03 49.47
N ASN A 144 -7.26 2.57 48.65
CA ASN A 144 -5.87 2.31 49.03
C ASN A 144 -5.68 1.31 50.20
N VAL A 145 -6.60 0.36 50.37
CA VAL A 145 -6.51 -0.76 51.34
C VAL A 145 -6.71 -2.08 50.60
N TYR A 146 -5.86 -3.07 50.87
CA TYR A 146 -5.76 -4.29 50.08
C TYR A 146 -5.78 -5.56 50.93
N ASP A 147 -6.49 -6.56 50.44
CA ASP A 147 -6.27 -7.95 50.81
C ASP A 147 -5.18 -8.54 49.91
N ILE A 148 -4.24 -9.27 50.51
CA ILE A 148 -3.13 -9.92 49.82
C ILE A 148 -3.35 -11.42 49.83
N TYR A 149 -3.37 -12.01 48.64
CA TYR A 149 -3.53 -13.44 48.44
C TYR A 149 -2.25 -14.04 47.86
N GLY A 150 -1.90 -15.25 48.29
CA GLY A 150 -0.73 -15.97 47.81
C GLY A 150 -1.00 -17.43 47.50
N THR A 151 -0.18 -18.02 46.64
CA THR A 151 -0.18 -19.45 46.34
C THR A 151 1.24 -19.93 46.07
N THR A 152 1.52 -21.19 46.40
CA THR A 152 2.82 -21.83 46.08
C THR A 152 2.84 -22.38 44.65
N THR A 153 1.72 -22.40 43.95
CA THR A 153 1.65 -22.84 42.55
C THR A 153 1.92 -21.65 41.63
N ALA A 154 2.89 -21.78 40.72
CA ALA A 154 3.13 -20.76 39.70
C ALA A 154 1.95 -20.68 38.73
N THR A 155 1.00 -19.80 39.00
CA THR A 155 -0.21 -19.61 38.18
C THR A 155 -0.63 -18.15 38.14
N CYS A 156 -1.21 -17.75 37.02
CA CYS A 156 -1.92 -16.49 36.94
C CYS A 156 -3.21 -16.57 37.76
N ALA A 157 -3.49 -15.51 38.52
CA ALA A 157 -4.77 -15.34 39.15
C ALA A 157 -5.87 -15.10 38.11
N ALA A 158 -7.08 -15.55 38.41
CA ALA A 158 -8.26 -15.15 37.65
C ALA A 158 -8.42 -13.63 37.70
N ASP A 159 -8.88 -13.05 36.60
CA ASP A 159 -9.17 -11.62 36.48
C ASP A 159 -10.48 -11.24 37.19
N THR A 160 -10.53 -11.54 38.49
CA THR A 160 -11.68 -11.35 39.36
C THR A 160 -11.19 -10.92 40.73
N ASP A 161 -12.02 -10.23 41.50
CA ASP A 161 -11.64 -9.79 42.85
C ASP A 161 -11.47 -10.96 43.84
N ASN A 162 -11.89 -12.19 43.50
CA ASN A 162 -11.68 -13.37 44.35
C ASN A 162 -10.82 -14.45 43.63
N PRO A 163 -9.51 -14.48 43.86
CA PRO A 163 -8.61 -15.37 43.14
C PRO A 163 -8.72 -16.82 43.65
N ALA A 164 -9.46 -17.67 42.93
CA ALA A 164 -9.58 -19.10 43.24
C ALA A 164 -8.21 -19.80 43.27
N GLY A 165 -7.97 -20.63 44.29
CA GLY A 165 -6.70 -21.34 44.48
C GLY A 165 -5.59 -20.52 45.16
N PHE A 166 -5.91 -19.32 45.66
CA PHE A 166 -5.02 -18.50 46.47
C PHE A 166 -5.55 -18.40 47.91
N THR A 167 -4.64 -18.31 48.88
CA THR A 167 -4.95 -18.14 50.30
C THR A 167 -4.73 -16.69 50.71
N LEU A 168 -5.62 -16.15 51.55
CA LEU A 168 -5.43 -14.84 52.17
C LEU A 168 -4.22 -14.89 53.11
N ILE A 169 -3.22 -14.03 52.87
CA ILE A 169 -1.97 -13.94 53.63
C ILE A 169 -1.72 -12.55 54.21
N GLY A 170 -2.56 -11.58 53.87
CA GLY A 170 -2.60 -10.25 54.47
C GLY A 170 -4.02 -9.69 54.34
N ASP A 171 -4.58 -9.20 55.43
CA ASP A 171 -5.97 -8.73 55.53
C ASP A 171 -5.98 -7.22 55.79
N ASN A 172 -6.77 -6.45 55.02
CA ASN A 172 -6.95 -5.00 55.19
C ASN A 172 -5.63 -4.20 55.30
N VAL A 173 -4.66 -4.51 54.43
CA VAL A 173 -3.33 -3.90 54.43
C VAL A 173 -3.36 -2.53 53.77
N ALA A 174 -2.87 -1.50 54.46
CA ALA A 174 -2.72 -0.17 53.89
C ALA A 174 -1.70 -0.16 52.73
N GLY A 175 -2.09 0.41 51.59
CA GLY A 175 -1.22 0.56 50.42
C GLY A 175 -0.27 1.75 50.49
N PRO A 176 0.68 1.84 49.53
CA PRO A 176 0.85 0.96 48.38
C PRO A 176 1.50 -0.39 48.74
N ILE A 177 1.24 -1.42 47.92
CA ILE A 177 1.79 -2.77 48.12
C ILE A 177 2.86 -3.05 47.08
N ASN A 178 4.03 -3.51 47.50
CA ASN A 178 5.13 -3.88 46.59
C ASN A 178 5.34 -5.40 46.58
N PHE A 179 5.21 -5.99 45.40
CA PHE A 179 5.67 -7.35 45.13
C PHE A 179 7.10 -7.34 44.61
N VAL A 180 7.94 -8.13 45.26
CA VAL A 180 9.39 -8.24 45.01
C VAL A 180 9.77 -9.68 44.69
N SER A 181 10.96 -9.91 44.16
CA SER A 181 11.55 -11.24 43.99
C SER A 181 12.66 -11.46 45.02
N THR A 182 12.76 -12.67 45.54
CA THR A 182 13.86 -13.08 46.44
C THR A 182 15.16 -13.42 45.70
N ASN A 183 15.18 -13.41 44.35
CA ASN A 183 16.36 -13.68 43.52
C ASN A 183 17.46 -12.59 43.58
N GLY A 184 17.50 -11.80 44.65
CA GLY A 184 18.61 -10.93 45.02
C GLY A 184 18.41 -9.45 44.72
N SER A 185 19.23 -8.63 45.40
CA SER A 185 19.28 -7.17 45.32
C SER A 185 19.86 -6.63 44.01
N ASN A 186 20.48 -7.47 43.17
CA ASN A 186 20.98 -7.10 41.84
C ASN A 186 20.05 -7.62 40.72
N VAL A 187 18.93 -6.93 40.54
CA VAL A 187 17.87 -7.31 39.58
C VAL A 187 18.33 -7.27 38.11
N ALA A 188 19.49 -6.68 37.81
CA ALA A 188 20.07 -6.67 36.47
C ALA A 188 20.67 -8.04 36.08
N ALA A 189 21.13 -8.83 37.06
CA ALA A 189 21.76 -10.14 36.85
C ALA A 189 20.75 -11.30 36.78
N VAL A 190 19.50 -11.08 37.19
CA VAL A 190 18.44 -12.10 37.15
C VAL A 190 18.05 -12.38 35.70
N ALA A 191 17.96 -13.66 35.35
CA ALA A 191 17.52 -14.10 34.03
C ALA A 191 16.09 -13.62 33.75
N PRO A 192 15.75 -13.20 32.52
CA PRO A 192 14.45 -12.58 32.22
C PRO A 192 13.21 -13.37 32.66
N ILE A 193 13.27 -14.70 32.64
CA ILE A 193 12.15 -15.58 33.02
C ILE A 193 12.08 -15.88 34.52
N ASP A 194 13.15 -15.56 35.26
CA ASP A 194 13.23 -15.71 36.72
C ASP A 194 12.75 -14.44 37.46
N LEU A 195 12.35 -13.42 36.70
CA LEU A 195 11.76 -12.18 37.17
C LEU A 195 10.28 -12.36 37.53
N LEU A 196 9.68 -11.33 38.15
CA LEU A 196 8.23 -11.30 38.33
C LEU A 196 7.53 -11.14 36.97
N GLY A 197 6.66 -12.10 36.65
CA GLY A 197 5.71 -12.01 35.57
C GLY A 197 4.45 -11.29 36.02
N VAL A 198 3.86 -10.49 35.15
CA VAL A 198 2.53 -9.93 35.33
C VAL A 198 1.60 -10.55 34.30
N CYS A 199 0.41 -10.94 34.76
CA CYS A 199 -0.57 -11.63 33.93
C CYS A 199 -1.45 -10.60 33.22
N GLU A 200 -1.25 -10.49 31.90
CA GLU A 200 -2.06 -9.65 31.03
C GLU A 200 -3.26 -10.44 30.46
N PRO A 201 -4.42 -9.79 30.31
CA PRO A 201 -5.64 -10.44 29.84
C PRO A 201 -5.56 -10.95 28.40
N PRO A 202 -6.48 -11.85 28.02
CA PRO A 202 -6.72 -12.18 26.63
C PRO A 202 -6.90 -10.95 25.73
N SER A 203 -6.33 -11.03 24.53
CA SER A 203 -6.56 -10.07 23.44
C SER A 203 -6.84 -10.79 22.13
N THR A 204 -7.15 -10.04 21.07
CA THR A 204 -7.32 -10.58 19.71
C THR A 204 -6.07 -11.36 19.26
N THR A 205 -4.88 -10.89 19.64
CA THR A 205 -3.58 -11.52 19.35
C THR A 205 -3.25 -12.66 20.33
N TYR A 206 -3.55 -12.48 21.62
CA TYR A 206 -3.21 -13.45 22.68
C TYR A 206 -4.48 -14.00 23.32
N LYS A 207 -5.16 -14.95 22.65
CA LYS A 207 -6.49 -15.43 23.06
C LYS A 207 -6.56 -16.04 24.47
N SER A 208 -5.45 -16.53 25.00
CA SER A 208 -5.37 -17.11 26.35
C SER A 208 -4.74 -16.17 27.37
N GLY A 209 -4.48 -14.92 26.99
CA GLY A 209 -3.66 -13.98 27.77
C GLY A 209 -2.16 -14.24 27.63
N ARG A 210 -1.36 -13.36 28.23
CA ARG A 210 0.10 -13.49 28.24
C ARG A 210 0.68 -13.08 29.59
N ILE A 211 1.85 -13.61 29.89
CA ILE A 211 2.68 -13.24 31.02
C ILE A 211 3.81 -12.39 30.47
N ARG A 212 4.00 -11.21 31.04
CA ARG A 212 5.13 -10.33 30.75
C ARG A 212 6.00 -10.18 31.97
N TYR A 213 7.27 -10.47 31.82
CA TYR A 213 8.24 -10.41 32.91
C TYR A 213 8.87 -9.04 32.97
N TYR A 214 9.05 -8.51 34.18
CA TYR A 214 9.58 -7.17 34.39
C TYR A 214 10.74 -7.17 35.37
N ARG A 215 11.74 -6.34 35.10
CA ARG A 215 12.80 -6.06 36.08
C ARG A 215 12.24 -5.21 37.22
N GLY A 216 12.83 -5.35 38.39
CA GLY A 216 12.45 -4.63 39.60
C GLY A 216 11.23 -5.23 40.30
N SER A 217 10.40 -4.37 40.87
CA SER A 217 9.21 -4.73 41.66
C SER A 217 7.93 -4.28 40.96
N ILE A 218 6.80 -4.87 41.37
CA ILE A 218 5.47 -4.53 40.88
C ILE A 218 4.66 -3.97 42.04
N ARG A 219 4.14 -2.74 41.89
CA ARG A 219 3.39 -2.02 42.91
C ARG A 219 1.91 -1.95 42.57
N ALA A 220 1.07 -2.29 43.54
CA ALA A 220 -0.34 -1.92 43.58
C ALA A 220 -0.50 -0.55 44.25
N THR A 221 -1.16 0.39 43.57
CA THR A 221 -1.40 1.75 44.09
C THR A 221 -2.73 2.30 43.55
N ILE A 222 -3.10 3.51 43.96
CA ILE A 222 -4.20 4.28 43.39
C ILE A 222 -3.71 5.50 42.61
N ASP A 223 -4.55 5.99 41.70
CA ASP A 223 -4.44 7.36 41.18
C ASP A 223 -5.14 8.38 42.10
N ILE A 224 -5.09 9.65 41.70
CA ILE A 224 -5.71 10.76 42.46
C ILE A 224 -7.24 10.67 42.57
N LEU A 225 -7.89 9.85 41.73
CA LEU A 225 -9.33 9.61 41.76
C LEU A 225 -9.68 8.33 42.56
N GLY A 226 -8.69 7.68 43.15
CA GLY A 226 -8.87 6.43 43.89
C GLY A 226 -8.96 5.19 43.00
N ASN A 227 -8.73 5.28 41.69
CA ASN A 227 -8.76 4.11 40.82
C ASN A 227 -7.49 3.27 41.02
N ARG A 228 -7.65 1.95 41.05
CA ARG A 228 -6.52 1.01 41.12
C ARG A 228 -5.59 1.06 39.90
N ARG A 229 -4.29 1.08 40.16
CA ARG A 229 -3.19 1.15 39.18
C ARG A 229 -2.11 0.13 39.52
N THR A 230 -1.50 -0.43 38.49
CA THR A 230 -0.31 -1.26 38.61
C THR A 230 0.90 -0.49 38.06
N VAL A 231 1.99 -0.46 38.84
CA VAL A 231 3.21 0.28 38.50
C VAL A 231 4.42 -0.64 38.59
N ASN A 232 5.25 -0.69 37.55
CA ASN A 232 6.57 -1.33 37.62
C ASN A 232 7.62 -0.34 38.14
N LEU A 233 8.38 -0.75 39.16
CA LEU A 233 9.39 0.04 39.83
C LEU A 233 10.78 -0.59 39.66
N LEU A 234 11.68 0.11 38.99
CA LEU A 234 13.01 -0.40 38.61
C LEU A 234 14.00 0.75 38.43
N ASN A 235 15.32 0.47 38.35
CA ASN A 235 16.29 1.51 38.02
C ASN A 235 16.24 1.89 36.53
N ALA A 236 16.77 3.06 36.19
CA ALA A 236 16.77 3.57 34.81
C ALA A 236 17.42 2.61 33.81
N GLU A 237 18.56 1.99 34.15
CA GLU A 237 19.26 1.08 33.23
C GLU A 237 18.43 -0.18 32.93
N SER A 238 17.76 -0.75 33.93
CA SER A 238 16.86 -1.89 33.75
C SER A 238 15.60 -1.50 32.95
N TYR A 239 15.13 -0.27 33.10
CA TYR A 239 14.05 0.27 32.28
C TYR A 239 14.46 0.38 30.80
N LEU A 240 15.68 0.83 30.52
CA LEU A 240 16.18 0.99 29.15
C LEU A 240 16.32 -0.34 28.39
N ARG A 241 16.65 -1.44 29.08
CA ARG A 241 16.61 -2.80 28.46
C ARG A 241 15.21 -3.13 27.95
N GLY A 242 14.21 -2.51 28.57
CA GLY A 242 12.82 -2.59 28.21
C GLY A 242 12.35 -1.60 27.12
N VAL A 243 13.18 -0.66 26.69
CA VAL A 243 12.81 0.43 25.76
C VAL A 243 13.69 0.42 24.51
N VAL A 244 15.01 0.47 24.67
CA VAL A 244 15.96 0.66 23.57
C VAL A 244 15.76 -0.34 22.41
N PRO A 245 15.62 -1.66 22.63
CA PRO A 245 15.39 -2.62 21.53
C PRO A 245 14.02 -2.49 20.83
N ARG A 246 13.12 -1.64 21.32
CA ARG A 246 11.78 -1.38 20.76
C ARG A 246 11.75 -0.05 20.02
N GLU A 247 12.61 0.89 20.43
CA GLU A 247 12.81 2.17 19.74
C GLU A 247 13.85 2.07 18.63
N SER A 248 14.85 1.19 18.73
CA SER A 248 15.83 0.99 17.66
C SER A 248 16.15 -0.49 17.49
N PRO A 249 16.11 -1.03 16.26
CA PRO A 249 16.43 -2.43 16.01
C PRO A 249 17.82 -2.80 16.54
N ALA A 250 17.88 -3.79 17.45
CA ALA A 250 19.13 -4.20 18.08
C ALA A 250 20.20 -4.66 17.08
N GLY A 251 19.78 -5.22 15.93
CA GLY A 251 20.66 -5.62 14.83
C GLY A 251 21.46 -4.49 14.19
N TRP A 252 21.08 -3.24 14.40
CA TRP A 252 21.86 -2.09 13.96
C TRP A 252 23.25 -2.03 14.60
N GLY A 253 23.41 -2.59 15.81
CA GLY A 253 24.69 -2.64 16.49
C GLY A 253 25.79 -3.33 15.67
N ASP A 254 25.43 -4.29 14.81
CA ASP A 254 26.37 -5.08 14.00
C ASP A 254 26.61 -4.47 12.60
N MET A 255 25.85 -3.44 12.21
CA MET A 255 25.93 -2.84 10.88
C MET A 255 27.24 -2.06 10.68
N ALA A 256 27.70 -2.03 9.42
CA ALA A 256 28.91 -1.30 8.99
C ALA A 256 30.13 -1.62 9.87
N GLY A 257 30.36 -2.91 10.14
CA GLY A 257 31.50 -3.36 10.95
C GLY A 257 31.40 -2.97 12.42
N GLY A 258 30.19 -2.80 12.96
CA GLY A 258 29.95 -2.43 14.36
C GLY A 258 29.74 -0.93 14.60
N LEU A 259 29.88 -0.08 13.58
CA LEU A 259 29.69 1.37 13.72
C LEU A 259 28.27 1.73 14.15
N GLY A 260 27.26 0.96 13.76
CA GLY A 260 25.87 1.20 14.15
C GLY A 260 25.62 1.11 15.66
N MET A 261 26.56 0.58 16.44
CA MET A 261 26.51 0.65 17.91
C MET A 261 26.47 2.09 18.43
N ASN A 262 27.05 3.06 17.72
CA ASN A 262 26.97 4.47 18.11
C ASN A 262 25.53 5.02 18.05
N ALA A 263 24.71 4.53 17.12
CA ALA A 263 23.29 4.87 17.07
C ALA A 263 22.54 4.34 18.30
N LEU A 264 22.80 3.08 18.70
CA LEU A 264 22.20 2.48 19.89
C LEU A 264 22.64 3.17 21.20
N ARG A 265 23.91 3.61 21.28
CA ARG A 265 24.42 4.40 22.41
C ARG A 265 23.73 5.76 22.50
N ALA A 266 23.59 6.47 21.38
CA ALA A 266 22.86 7.74 21.33
C ALA A 266 21.38 7.56 21.71
N GLN A 267 20.71 6.53 21.17
CA GLN A 267 19.33 6.18 21.54
C GLN A 267 19.21 5.87 23.03
N SER A 268 20.19 5.20 23.65
CA SER A 268 20.18 4.89 25.08
C SER A 268 20.21 6.15 25.95
N VAL A 269 21.08 7.12 25.62
CA VAL A 269 21.15 8.40 26.34
C VAL A 269 19.90 9.26 26.13
N ALA A 270 19.37 9.29 24.91
CA ALA A 270 18.10 9.97 24.61
C ALA A 270 16.93 9.34 25.38
N ALA A 271 16.81 8.01 25.37
CA ALA A 271 15.75 7.34 26.10
C ALA A 271 15.89 7.55 27.62
N ARG A 272 17.12 7.54 28.15
CA ARG A 272 17.40 7.80 29.57
C ARG A 272 16.96 9.20 29.97
N SER A 273 17.41 10.22 29.25
CA SER A 273 17.11 11.62 29.56
C SER A 273 15.61 11.92 29.46
N TYR A 274 14.96 11.43 28.40
CA TYR A 274 13.51 11.49 28.25
C TYR A 274 12.83 10.91 29.50
N SER A 275 13.08 9.64 29.82
CA SER A 275 12.41 8.93 30.91
C SER A 275 12.61 9.58 32.29
N LEU A 276 13.80 10.11 32.57
CA LEU A 276 14.11 10.75 33.85
C LEU A 276 13.46 12.14 33.99
N SER A 277 13.31 12.86 32.87
CA SER A 277 12.64 14.17 32.83
C SER A 277 11.12 14.09 33.01
N GLU A 278 10.52 12.91 32.82
CA GLU A 278 9.07 12.72 32.87
C GLU A 278 8.53 12.73 34.33
N ALA A 279 7.33 13.30 34.46
CA ALA A 279 6.56 13.37 35.69
C ALA A 279 5.05 13.38 35.37
N ARG A 280 4.58 12.35 34.65
CA ARG A 280 3.21 12.31 34.09
C ARG A 280 2.12 12.12 35.12
N TYR A 281 2.40 11.40 36.19
CA TYR A 281 1.43 11.07 37.22
C TYR A 281 2.05 11.28 38.61
N SER A 282 1.20 11.57 39.60
CA SER A 282 1.63 11.63 41.01
C SER A 282 2.15 10.29 41.54
N TYR A 283 1.77 9.18 40.91
CA TYR A 283 2.11 7.81 41.31
C TYR A 283 3.07 7.09 40.35
N ALA A 284 3.38 7.68 39.20
CA ALA A 284 4.26 7.09 38.19
C ALA A 284 4.88 8.17 37.29
N LYS A 285 6.17 8.03 36.96
CA LYS A 285 6.88 8.94 36.05
C LYS A 285 6.35 8.86 34.62
N THR A 286 6.11 7.64 34.14
CA THR A 286 5.80 7.36 32.73
C THR A 286 4.76 6.23 32.59
N CYS A 287 4.47 5.84 31.35
CA CYS A 287 3.56 4.76 30.97
C CYS A 287 4.24 3.81 29.96
N ASP A 288 3.64 2.63 29.73
CA ASP A 288 4.20 1.54 28.92
C ASP A 288 3.82 1.56 27.43
N THR A 289 3.20 2.65 26.95
CA THR A 289 2.68 2.80 25.59
C THR A 289 3.41 3.87 24.79
N GLU A 290 3.07 3.97 23.50
CA GLU A 290 3.62 4.95 22.54
C GLU A 290 3.34 6.41 22.92
N ASP A 291 2.34 6.67 23.78
CA ASP A 291 2.12 8.00 24.38
C ASP A 291 3.33 8.47 25.21
N CYS A 292 4.14 7.52 25.68
CA CYS A 292 5.33 7.67 26.48
C CYS A 292 6.56 7.15 25.72
N GLN A 293 6.93 5.89 25.96
CA GLN A 293 7.95 5.12 25.24
C GLN A 293 7.49 3.67 25.25
N VAL A 294 7.84 2.91 24.21
CA VAL A 294 7.40 1.52 24.11
C VAL A 294 8.16 0.66 25.13
N TYR A 295 7.55 0.42 26.29
CA TYR A 295 8.14 -0.35 27.38
C TYR A 295 7.63 -1.79 27.41
N GLY A 296 8.44 -2.70 26.89
CA GLY A 296 8.05 -4.12 26.77
C GLY A 296 8.43 -5.04 27.95
N GLY A 297 9.16 -4.60 28.98
CA GLY A 297 9.71 -5.52 30.00
C GLY A 297 10.85 -6.43 29.50
N ALA A 298 11.04 -7.60 30.09
CA ALA A 298 12.21 -8.46 29.88
C ALA A 298 11.93 -9.70 29.00
N ALA A 299 10.76 -10.32 29.16
CA ALA A 299 10.35 -11.53 28.45
C ALA A 299 8.81 -11.63 28.32
N LEU A 300 8.36 -12.50 27.43
CA LEU A 300 6.95 -12.78 27.16
C LEU A 300 6.68 -14.29 27.09
N ARG A 301 5.53 -14.73 27.60
CA ARG A 301 5.05 -16.10 27.50
C ARG A 301 3.54 -16.15 27.42
N THR A 302 2.95 -17.05 26.63
CA THR A 302 1.49 -17.30 26.69
C THR A 302 1.14 -17.99 28.00
N VAL A 303 0.02 -17.61 28.63
CA VAL A 303 -0.48 -18.31 29.83
C VAL A 303 -0.59 -19.81 29.53
N ASN A 304 -0.20 -20.67 30.48
CA ASN A 304 -0.11 -22.14 30.36
C ASN A 304 0.99 -22.70 29.44
N SER A 305 1.70 -21.88 28.66
CA SER A 305 2.93 -22.31 27.97
C SER A 305 4.07 -22.41 28.98
N LYS A 306 5.12 -23.21 28.72
CA LYS A 306 6.42 -23.08 29.44
C LYS A 306 7.48 -22.37 28.62
N THR A 307 7.20 -22.10 27.35
CA THR A 307 8.12 -21.44 26.42
C THR A 307 7.96 -19.93 26.53
N ALA A 308 9.06 -19.24 26.81
CA ALA A 308 9.13 -17.79 26.86
C ALA A 308 10.04 -17.26 25.75
N SER A 309 9.70 -16.07 25.23
CA SER A 309 10.55 -15.27 24.37
C SER A 309 11.21 -14.18 25.20
N VAL A 310 12.53 -14.17 25.27
CA VAL A 310 13.28 -13.02 25.78
C VAL A 310 13.19 -11.89 24.74
N ILE A 311 12.94 -10.67 25.19
CA ILE A 311 12.77 -9.49 24.32
C ILE A 311 13.78 -8.38 24.61
N GLU A 312 14.67 -8.60 25.57
CA GLU A 312 15.93 -7.87 25.71
C GLU A 312 16.96 -8.39 24.71
N ASP A 313 17.92 -7.55 24.34
CA ASP A 313 18.97 -7.91 23.38
C ASP A 313 20.34 -7.48 23.90
N LYS A 314 21.31 -8.39 23.83
CA LYS A 314 22.68 -8.17 24.30
C LYS A 314 23.35 -6.95 23.65
N ARG A 315 22.99 -6.60 22.41
CA ARG A 315 23.58 -5.47 21.68
C ARG A 315 23.10 -4.14 22.25
N THR A 316 21.80 -4.03 22.54
CA THR A 316 21.25 -2.85 23.21
C THR A 316 21.67 -2.80 24.67
N ASP A 317 21.81 -3.95 25.34
CA ASP A 317 22.34 -4.01 26.72
C ASP A 317 23.77 -3.47 26.79
N LEU A 318 24.63 -3.80 25.80
CA LEU A 318 25.97 -3.24 25.70
C LEU A 318 25.93 -1.72 25.49
N ALA A 319 25.08 -1.20 24.60
CA ALA A 319 24.94 0.23 24.38
C ALA A 319 24.47 1.00 25.63
N ILE A 320 23.56 0.39 26.40
CA ILE A 320 23.06 0.91 27.67
C ILE A 320 24.21 0.97 28.69
N ALA A 321 24.96 -0.13 28.83
CA ALA A 321 26.09 -0.23 29.74
C ALA A 321 27.22 0.76 29.41
N ASP A 322 27.57 0.90 28.13
CA ASP A 322 28.60 1.83 27.65
C ASP A 322 28.25 3.31 27.91
N THR A 323 26.96 3.61 28.07
CA THR A 323 26.44 4.97 28.26
C THR A 323 25.78 5.16 29.62
N VAL A 324 26.07 4.28 30.59
CA VAL A 324 25.48 4.31 31.92
C VAL A 324 25.59 5.70 32.55
N GLY A 325 24.46 6.20 33.06
CA GLY A 325 24.40 7.50 33.73
C GLY A 325 24.57 8.74 32.84
N TYR A 326 24.85 8.62 31.54
CA TYR A 326 24.87 9.78 30.64
C TYR A 326 23.46 10.27 30.33
N VAL A 327 23.27 11.58 30.41
CA VAL A 327 22.03 12.32 30.14
C VAL A 327 22.30 13.65 29.42
N ILE A 328 21.26 14.24 28.83
CA ILE A 328 21.29 15.61 28.30
C ILE A 328 20.74 16.57 29.35
N LYS A 329 21.47 17.66 29.63
CA LYS A 329 21.02 18.73 30.52
C LYS A 329 20.98 20.09 29.84
N ASP A 330 20.08 20.96 30.30
CA ASP A 330 20.07 22.37 29.91
C ASP A 330 21.09 23.22 30.69
N SER A 331 21.17 24.50 30.36
CA SER A 331 22.05 25.47 31.03
C SER A 331 21.71 25.70 32.51
N ARG A 332 20.54 25.24 32.98
CA ARG A 332 20.11 25.27 34.39
C ARG A 332 20.39 23.94 35.10
N ASN A 333 21.19 23.06 34.49
CA ASN A 333 21.53 21.74 35.01
C ASN A 333 20.30 20.82 35.21
N SER A 334 19.20 21.07 34.47
CA SER A 334 18.00 20.23 34.49
C SER A 334 18.04 19.19 33.38
N ILE A 335 17.64 17.95 33.68
CA ILE A 335 17.58 16.86 32.68
C ILE A 335 16.53 17.21 31.62
N MET A 336 16.92 17.11 30.35
CA MET A 336 16.09 17.47 29.22
C MET A 336 15.17 16.33 28.78
N ARG A 337 13.94 16.71 28.41
CA ARG A 337 13.02 15.85 27.69
C ARG A 337 13.46 15.68 26.23
N THR A 338 14.30 14.68 26.00
CA THR A 338 14.90 14.38 24.68
C THR A 338 13.97 13.52 23.84
N GLU A 339 13.02 14.17 23.19
CA GLU A 339 12.11 13.54 22.22
C GLU A 339 12.91 12.91 21.05
N PHE A 340 12.38 11.82 20.48
CA PHE A 340 12.98 11.18 19.31
C PHE A 340 11.90 10.63 18.39
N THR A 341 12.23 10.49 17.11
CA THR A 341 11.32 10.11 16.03
C THR A 341 11.93 8.99 15.19
N SER A 342 11.13 8.24 14.44
CA SER A 342 11.66 7.22 13.54
C SER A 342 12.55 7.85 12.46
N SER A 343 11.98 8.76 11.65
CA SER A 343 12.73 9.58 10.70
C SER A 343 12.19 11.01 10.70
N ASN A 344 13.08 11.99 10.56
CA ASN A 344 12.71 13.39 10.45
C ASN A 344 12.60 13.88 8.99
N GLY A 345 12.81 13.00 8.00
CA GLY A 345 12.66 13.34 6.59
C GLY A 345 13.76 14.27 6.06
N GLY A 346 14.93 14.24 6.67
CA GLY A 346 16.11 15.00 6.25
C GLY A 346 16.28 16.37 6.91
N ARG A 347 15.38 16.75 7.83
CA ARG A 347 15.50 17.96 8.67
C ARG A 347 14.77 17.77 9.99
N THR A 348 15.39 18.14 11.10
CA THR A 348 14.70 18.19 12.40
C THR A 348 13.62 19.27 12.41
N ALA A 349 12.46 18.98 13.01
CA ALA A 349 11.30 19.87 13.04
C ALA A 349 11.51 21.16 13.85
N GLY A 350 12.54 21.22 14.69
CA GLY A 350 12.79 22.35 15.59
C GLY A 350 11.95 22.31 16.88
N GLY A 351 11.69 23.49 17.45
CA GLY A 351 10.97 23.67 18.72
C GLY A 351 11.94 23.80 19.90
N GLN A 352 11.93 22.84 20.82
CA GLN A 352 12.88 22.80 21.95
C GLN A 352 14.32 22.57 21.47
N PHE A 353 14.48 21.86 20.36
CA PHE A 353 15.77 21.55 19.73
C PHE A 353 15.93 22.34 18.42
N PRO A 354 17.16 22.53 17.91
CA PRO A 354 17.40 23.25 16.67
C PRO A 354 16.68 22.62 15.48
N ALA A 355 16.16 23.45 14.59
CA ALA A 355 15.74 23.05 13.25
C ALA A 355 16.97 23.09 12.33
N GLN A 356 17.40 21.94 11.82
CA GLN A 356 18.61 21.84 11.02
C GLN A 356 18.57 20.63 10.08
N PHE A 357 19.30 20.75 8.97
CA PHE A 357 19.43 19.69 7.98
C PHE A 357 20.11 18.46 8.58
N ASP A 358 19.53 17.28 8.37
CA ASP A 358 20.00 16.03 8.94
C ASP A 358 20.63 15.13 7.88
N ASN A 359 21.94 15.33 7.68
CA ASN A 359 22.75 14.50 6.78
C ASN A 359 22.68 13.00 7.13
N GLY A 360 22.53 12.66 8.41
CA GLY A 360 22.41 11.28 8.84
C GLY A 360 21.11 10.66 8.35
N ASP A 361 19.98 11.34 8.52
CA ASP A 361 18.66 10.84 8.09
C ASP A 361 18.61 10.67 6.57
N VAL A 362 19.13 11.65 5.83
CA VAL A 362 19.26 11.60 4.36
C VAL A 362 20.15 10.42 3.91
N ALA A 363 21.26 10.19 4.60
CA ALA A 363 22.20 9.11 4.25
C ALA A 363 21.73 7.72 4.69
N ALA A 364 20.87 7.63 5.71
CA ALA A 364 20.43 6.38 6.29
C ALA A 364 19.61 5.55 5.31
N ASP A 365 18.57 6.16 4.74
CA ASP A 365 17.66 5.51 3.81
C ASP A 365 16.83 6.54 3.04
N ALA A 366 17.08 6.64 1.74
CA ALA A 366 16.39 7.56 0.82
C ALA A 366 14.87 7.36 0.79
N ALA A 367 14.39 6.19 1.19
CA ALA A 367 12.98 5.89 1.23
C ALA A 367 12.25 6.50 2.42
N LEU A 368 12.91 6.64 3.58
CA LEU A 368 12.33 7.36 4.71
C LEU A 368 12.09 8.84 4.40
N GLN A 369 12.74 9.34 3.34
CA GLN A 369 12.62 10.70 2.90
C GLN A 369 11.28 10.98 2.22
N SER A 370 10.55 10.02 1.67
CA SER A 370 9.30 10.35 0.97
C SER A 370 8.17 9.33 1.14
N TRP A 371 6.95 9.84 1.21
CA TRP A 371 5.71 9.07 1.22
C TRP A 371 4.60 9.86 0.51
N SER A 372 3.58 9.13 0.07
CA SER A 372 2.42 9.70 -0.60
C SER A 372 1.13 9.08 -0.06
N ARG A 373 0.05 9.85 -0.04
CA ARG A 373 -1.31 9.40 0.29
C ARG A 373 -2.31 10.03 -0.67
N LEU A 374 -3.25 9.24 -1.15
CA LEU A 374 -4.40 9.76 -1.89
C LEU A 374 -5.54 9.99 -0.91
N LEU A 375 -6.09 11.21 -0.89
CA LEU A 375 -7.32 11.54 -0.20
C LEU A 375 -8.37 11.92 -1.24
N SER A 376 -9.44 11.15 -1.35
CA SER A 376 -10.52 11.48 -2.28
C SER A 376 -11.31 12.68 -1.79
N ALA A 377 -12.02 13.37 -2.70
CA ALA A 377 -12.97 14.41 -2.32
C ALA A 377 -14.03 13.87 -1.33
N SER A 378 -14.47 12.61 -1.51
CA SER A 378 -15.39 11.96 -0.58
C SER A 378 -14.81 11.77 0.83
N ASP A 379 -13.54 11.41 0.95
CA ASP A 379 -12.90 11.22 2.26
C ASP A 379 -12.82 12.55 3.02
N LEU A 380 -12.44 13.62 2.31
CA LEU A 380 -12.36 14.97 2.86
C LEU A 380 -13.74 15.50 3.29
N GLN A 381 -14.76 15.29 2.46
CA GLN A 381 -16.14 15.70 2.78
C GLN A 381 -16.73 14.89 3.94
N LYS A 382 -16.37 13.62 4.07
CA LYS A 382 -16.79 12.78 5.20
C LYS A 382 -16.12 13.23 6.51
N ALA A 383 -14.84 13.55 6.47
CA ALA A 383 -14.10 14.06 7.62
C ALA A 383 -14.56 15.48 8.02
N PHE A 384 -14.91 16.31 7.03
CA PHE A 384 -15.29 17.72 7.23
C PHE A 384 -16.62 18.06 6.54
N PRO A 385 -17.77 17.59 7.02
CA PRO A 385 -19.07 17.78 6.34
C PRO A 385 -19.47 19.25 6.15
N SER A 386 -18.96 20.16 6.98
CA SER A 386 -19.26 21.59 6.94
C SER A 386 -18.72 22.33 5.72
N ILE A 387 -17.78 21.73 4.95
CA ILE A 387 -17.22 22.38 3.76
C ILE A 387 -18.13 22.28 2.53
N GLY A 388 -19.12 21.39 2.53
CA GLY A 388 -19.93 21.11 1.34
C GLY A 388 -19.12 20.31 0.30
N VAL A 389 -19.10 20.74 -0.96
CA VAL A 389 -18.32 20.06 -2.02
C VAL A 389 -16.88 20.53 -1.94
N PHE A 390 -15.92 19.60 -1.84
CA PHE A 390 -14.49 19.91 -1.74
C PHE A 390 -13.98 20.69 -2.96
N THR A 391 -13.20 21.75 -2.74
CA THR A 391 -12.62 22.59 -3.82
C THR A 391 -11.11 22.70 -3.76
N SER A 392 -10.50 22.81 -2.58
CA SER A 392 -9.04 22.92 -2.45
C SER A 392 -8.51 22.61 -1.05
N ILE A 393 -7.22 22.28 -0.97
CA ILE A 393 -6.43 22.36 0.26
C ILE A 393 -5.32 23.36 0.02
N THR A 394 -5.10 24.25 0.97
CA THR A 394 -3.90 25.09 1.02
C THR A 394 -3.16 24.85 2.32
N THR A 395 -1.83 24.84 2.24
CA THR A 395 -0.93 24.55 3.35
C THR A 395 -0.14 25.80 3.72
N SER A 396 0.32 25.87 4.96
CA SER A 396 1.29 26.85 5.43
C SER A 396 2.42 26.12 6.15
N HIS A 397 3.63 26.63 6.04
CA HIS A 397 4.85 25.95 6.49
C HIS A 397 5.64 26.81 7.49
N ASP A 398 6.50 26.16 8.27
CA ASP A 398 7.29 26.82 9.32
C ASP A 398 8.38 27.78 8.79
N GLY A 399 8.73 27.71 7.50
CA GLY A 399 9.70 28.59 6.87
C GLY A 399 11.16 28.24 7.21
N LEU A 400 11.41 27.04 7.76
CA LEU A 400 12.72 26.63 8.27
C LEU A 400 13.52 25.79 7.27
N GLY A 401 13.12 25.79 6.00
CA GLY A 401 13.84 25.17 4.88
C GLY A 401 13.49 23.70 4.60
N GLY A 402 14.02 23.21 3.48
CA GLY A 402 13.66 21.92 2.87
C GLY A 402 12.49 22.05 1.89
N ASP A 403 11.96 20.90 1.43
CA ASP A 403 10.82 20.87 0.51
C ASP A 403 9.59 21.58 1.10
N TRP A 404 8.91 22.35 0.25
CA TRP A 404 7.78 23.24 0.58
C TRP A 404 8.08 24.29 1.66
N ASN A 405 9.36 24.56 1.89
CA ASN A 405 9.84 25.46 2.94
C ASN A 405 9.51 24.97 4.37
N GLY A 406 9.41 23.66 4.56
CA GLY A 406 9.45 23.01 5.87
C GLY A 406 8.16 22.33 6.34
N TYR A 407 8.03 22.09 7.65
CA TYR A 407 6.91 21.32 8.21
C TYR A 407 5.61 22.12 8.09
N THR A 408 4.52 21.43 7.75
CA THR A 408 3.19 22.01 7.63
C THR A 408 2.70 22.43 9.02
N THR A 409 2.43 23.71 9.19
CA THR A 409 1.88 24.30 10.42
C THR A 409 0.36 24.35 10.38
N SER A 410 -0.22 24.56 9.19
CA SER A 410 -1.67 24.65 8.97
C SER A 410 -2.05 24.05 7.61
N ALA A 411 -3.23 23.43 7.55
CA ALA A 411 -3.92 23.01 6.34
C ALA A 411 -5.34 23.57 6.36
N VAL A 412 -5.71 24.35 5.34
CA VAL A 412 -7.05 24.93 5.17
C VAL A 412 -7.76 24.14 4.08
N ILE A 413 -8.78 23.39 4.47
CA ILE A 413 -9.62 22.59 3.58
C ILE A 413 -10.83 23.44 3.21
N THR A 414 -10.98 23.76 1.93
CA THR A 414 -12.05 24.62 1.42
C THR A 414 -13.03 23.81 0.59
N GLY A 415 -14.31 24.14 0.71
CA GLY A 415 -15.37 23.66 -0.15
C GLY A 415 -16.41 24.74 -0.43
N THR A 416 -17.47 24.38 -1.14
CA THR A 416 -18.50 25.31 -1.61
C THR A 416 -19.33 25.97 -0.49
N ALA A 417 -19.41 25.35 0.69
CA ALA A 417 -20.19 25.86 1.82
C ALA A 417 -19.34 26.56 2.88
N GLY A 418 -18.01 26.40 2.84
CA GLY A 418 -17.10 27.00 3.82
C GLY A 418 -15.73 26.32 3.84
N SER A 419 -14.96 26.60 4.88
CA SER A 419 -13.64 26.01 5.09
C SER A 419 -13.43 25.53 6.52
N VAL A 420 -12.50 24.58 6.68
CA VAL A 420 -12.03 24.07 7.97
C VAL A 420 -10.52 24.20 8.01
N THR A 421 -9.99 24.76 9.09
CA THR A 421 -8.55 24.84 9.32
C THR A 421 -8.12 23.79 10.33
N ARG A 422 -7.08 23.03 10.00
CA ARG A 422 -6.43 22.06 10.88
C ARG A 422 -4.96 22.43 11.02
N THR A 423 -4.39 22.26 12.21
CA THR A 423 -2.92 22.26 12.32
C THR A 423 -2.35 21.08 11.53
N GLY A 424 -1.09 21.14 11.11
CA GLY A 424 -0.44 20.00 10.43
C GLY A 424 -0.51 18.69 11.23
N TRP A 425 -0.46 18.79 12.57
CA TRP A 425 -0.61 17.65 13.49
C TRP A 425 -2.02 17.07 13.52
N GLN A 426 -3.03 17.93 13.56
CA GLN A 426 -4.43 17.50 13.50
C GLN A 426 -4.72 16.84 12.15
N PHE A 427 -4.31 17.46 11.03
CA PHE A 427 -4.52 16.91 9.70
C PHE A 427 -3.81 15.56 9.51
N ARG A 428 -2.58 15.45 10.01
CA ARG A 428 -1.86 14.17 10.08
C ARG A 428 -2.69 13.10 10.79
N SER A 429 -3.27 13.42 11.94
CA SER A 429 -4.05 12.49 12.76
C SER A 429 -5.41 12.14 12.12
N ASP A 430 -6.03 13.09 11.44
CA ASP A 430 -7.32 12.90 10.77
C ASP A 430 -7.24 11.86 9.64
N PHE A 431 -6.08 11.74 8.98
CA PHE A 431 -5.88 10.88 7.80
C PHE A 431 -4.73 9.87 7.94
N ASP A 432 -4.24 9.63 9.18
CA ASP A 432 -3.15 8.68 9.47
C ASP A 432 -1.90 8.89 8.59
N LEU A 433 -1.46 10.15 8.47
CA LEU A 433 -0.27 10.50 7.71
C LEU A 433 1.00 10.20 8.52
N ASN A 434 2.09 9.88 7.83
CA ASN A 434 3.34 9.50 8.49
C ASN A 434 3.94 10.64 9.34
N SER A 435 3.87 11.88 8.87
CA SER A 435 4.40 13.08 9.54
C SER A 435 3.56 14.32 9.22
N SER A 436 3.88 15.46 9.85
CA SER A 436 3.31 16.75 9.49
C SER A 436 4.17 17.54 8.50
N TRP A 437 5.16 16.92 7.84
CA TRP A 437 5.92 17.54 6.76
C TRP A 437 5.37 17.07 5.42
N PHE A 438 4.40 17.81 4.88
CA PHE A 438 3.72 17.43 3.65
C PHE A 438 3.21 18.64 2.85
N GLU A 439 2.93 18.39 1.57
CA GLU A 439 2.18 19.29 0.70
C GLU A 439 1.05 18.54 0.01
N SER A 440 -0.01 19.27 -0.34
CA SER A 440 -1.17 18.76 -1.06
C SER A 440 -1.12 19.16 -2.55
N PHE A 441 -1.38 18.17 -3.42
CA PHE A 441 -1.43 18.36 -4.86
C PHE A 441 -2.80 17.95 -5.38
N PRO A 442 -3.58 18.85 -6.01
CA PRO A 442 -4.91 18.50 -6.49
C PRO A 442 -4.86 17.48 -7.63
N VAL A 443 -5.79 16.52 -7.59
CA VAL A 443 -6.07 15.64 -8.72
C VAL A 443 -7.25 16.21 -9.49
N ALA A 444 -6.97 16.72 -10.68
CA ALA A 444 -7.99 17.35 -11.51
C ALA A 444 -9.12 16.36 -11.89
N ALA A 445 -10.35 16.87 -11.88
CA ALA A 445 -11.46 16.19 -12.55
C ALA A 445 -11.20 16.07 -14.05
N THR A 446 -11.97 15.21 -14.72
CA THR A 446 -11.95 15.18 -16.19
C THR A 446 -12.49 16.48 -16.74
N ASP A 447 -11.71 17.13 -17.61
CA ASP A 447 -12.17 18.28 -18.39
C ASP A 447 -13.40 17.87 -19.22
N PRO A 448 -14.56 18.56 -19.08
CA PRO A 448 -15.75 18.30 -19.88
C PRO A 448 -15.53 18.38 -21.39
N ALA A 449 -14.51 19.13 -21.85
CA ALA A 449 -14.12 19.21 -23.25
C ALA A 449 -13.25 18.02 -23.71
N SER A 450 -12.87 17.12 -22.79
CA SER A 450 -12.09 15.92 -23.11
C SER A 450 -12.79 15.04 -24.15
N PRO A 451 -12.05 14.48 -25.13
CA PRO A 451 -12.60 13.49 -26.04
C PRO A 451 -13.25 12.33 -25.29
N SER A 452 -14.42 11.88 -25.78
CA SER A 452 -15.07 10.69 -25.24
C SER A 452 -14.17 9.46 -25.34
N VAL A 453 -14.31 8.53 -24.39
CA VAL A 453 -13.56 7.27 -24.35
C VAL A 453 -14.57 6.13 -24.21
N GLY A 454 -14.35 5.05 -24.96
CA GLY A 454 -15.20 3.87 -24.95
C GLY A 454 -15.01 3.03 -23.69
N SER A 455 -15.70 1.89 -23.65
CA SER A 455 -15.61 0.98 -22.51
C SER A 455 -14.19 0.44 -22.30
N ILE A 456 -13.72 0.46 -21.05
CA ILE A 456 -12.42 -0.05 -20.65
C ILE A 456 -12.62 -1.32 -19.81
N LEU A 457 -11.93 -2.39 -20.16
CA LEU A 457 -11.76 -3.56 -19.29
C LEU A 457 -10.39 -3.47 -18.62
N PHE A 458 -10.36 -3.33 -17.29
CA PHE A 458 -9.13 -3.47 -16.52
C PHE A 458 -9.03 -4.91 -16.02
N ILE A 459 -7.90 -5.58 -16.27
CA ILE A 459 -7.63 -6.95 -15.83
C ILE A 459 -6.37 -6.93 -14.99
N GLY A 460 -6.51 -7.07 -13.68
CA GLY A 460 -5.42 -7.05 -12.71
C GLY A 460 -5.30 -8.34 -11.90
N ASP A 461 -4.22 -8.42 -11.13
CA ASP A 461 -3.99 -9.45 -10.12
C ASP A 461 -4.06 -8.89 -8.68
N SER A 462 -3.20 -9.35 -7.76
CA SER A 462 -3.10 -8.81 -6.39
C SER A 462 -2.61 -7.36 -6.36
N VAL A 463 -1.80 -6.93 -7.33
CA VAL A 463 -1.33 -5.54 -7.43
C VAL A 463 -2.50 -4.64 -7.81
N GLY A 464 -3.24 -5.00 -8.86
CA GLY A 464 -4.50 -4.37 -9.21
C GLY A 464 -5.48 -4.36 -8.03
N GLU A 465 -5.76 -5.51 -7.43
CA GLU A 465 -6.68 -5.61 -6.28
C GLU A 465 -6.31 -4.64 -5.14
N SER A 466 -5.01 -4.45 -4.89
CA SER A 466 -4.52 -3.55 -3.84
C SER A 466 -4.80 -2.06 -4.07
N ILE A 467 -5.08 -1.64 -5.32
CA ILE A 467 -5.37 -0.24 -5.66
C ILE A 467 -6.85 0.03 -5.91
N ALA A 468 -7.75 -0.91 -5.61
CA ALA A 468 -9.16 -0.77 -5.98
C ALA A 468 -9.80 0.52 -5.42
N THR A 469 -9.44 0.91 -4.19
CA THR A 469 -9.93 2.15 -3.55
C THR A 469 -9.42 3.38 -4.26
N GLU A 470 -8.11 3.47 -4.50
CA GLU A 470 -7.46 4.60 -5.16
C GLU A 470 -7.94 4.72 -6.61
N PHE A 471 -8.05 3.60 -7.30
CA PHE A 471 -8.53 3.53 -8.68
C PHE A 471 -9.98 3.98 -8.82
N ALA A 472 -10.85 3.58 -7.88
CA ALA A 472 -12.22 4.07 -7.79
C ALA A 472 -12.30 5.57 -7.48
N ALA A 473 -11.34 6.11 -6.72
CA ALA A 473 -11.30 7.51 -6.35
C ALA A 473 -10.82 8.45 -7.46
N ILE A 474 -9.80 8.07 -8.24
CA ILE A 474 -9.19 8.99 -9.22
C ILE A 474 -9.20 8.54 -10.67
N VAL A 475 -9.30 7.25 -10.97
CA VAL A 475 -9.34 6.76 -12.37
C VAL A 475 -10.77 6.65 -12.85
N THR A 476 -11.61 5.97 -12.08
CA THR A 476 -13.01 5.67 -12.46
C THR A 476 -13.85 6.92 -12.73
N PRO A 477 -13.78 8.01 -11.95
CA PRO A 477 -14.56 9.22 -12.24
C PRO A 477 -14.17 9.87 -13.56
N ALA A 478 -12.92 9.71 -13.99
CA ALA A 478 -12.45 10.21 -15.26
C ALA A 478 -12.81 9.27 -16.43
N TYR A 479 -12.87 7.97 -16.19
CA TYR A 479 -13.16 6.93 -17.17
C TYR A 479 -14.33 6.06 -16.69
N PRO A 480 -15.57 6.59 -16.68
CA PRO A 480 -16.70 5.98 -15.95
C PRO A 480 -17.21 4.68 -16.56
N VAL A 481 -16.94 4.42 -17.84
CA VAL A 481 -17.37 3.18 -18.51
C VAL A 481 -16.30 2.11 -18.34
N MET A 482 -16.07 1.68 -17.10
CA MET A 482 -15.01 0.75 -16.76
C MET A 482 -15.52 -0.53 -16.13
N ASN A 483 -15.07 -1.67 -16.65
CA ASN A 483 -15.22 -2.98 -16.02
C ASN A 483 -13.90 -3.32 -15.34
N TYR A 484 -13.88 -3.18 -14.02
CA TYR A 484 -12.71 -3.44 -13.21
C TYR A 484 -12.67 -4.89 -12.77
N GLN A 485 -11.73 -5.68 -13.27
CA GLN A 485 -11.57 -7.09 -12.93
C GLN A 485 -10.19 -7.30 -12.30
N SER A 486 -10.10 -7.46 -10.99
CA SER A 486 -8.85 -7.74 -10.28
C SER A 486 -9.06 -8.74 -9.17
N CYS A 487 -8.10 -9.64 -8.97
CA CYS A 487 -8.11 -10.56 -7.82
C CYS A 487 -6.72 -11.13 -7.54
N ALA A 488 -6.44 -11.41 -6.27
CA ALA A 488 -5.15 -11.97 -5.89
C ALA A 488 -4.81 -13.29 -6.62
N GLY A 489 -3.58 -13.35 -7.14
CA GLY A 489 -2.99 -14.54 -7.75
C GLY A 489 -3.43 -14.87 -9.18
N ARG A 490 -4.24 -14.01 -9.82
CA ARG A 490 -4.60 -14.17 -11.23
C ARG A 490 -3.34 -14.14 -12.10
N GLY A 491 -3.23 -15.12 -13.00
CA GLY A 491 -2.25 -15.12 -14.09
C GLY A 491 -2.88 -14.72 -15.42
N THR A 492 -2.02 -14.52 -16.43
CA THR A 492 -2.42 -14.18 -17.79
C THR A 492 -3.21 -15.31 -18.44
N ALA A 493 -2.73 -16.55 -18.30
CA ALA A 493 -3.45 -17.76 -18.71
C ALA A 493 -3.12 -18.93 -17.79
N GLY A 494 -4.14 -19.74 -17.44
CA GLY A 494 -3.98 -20.96 -16.65
C GLY A 494 -4.16 -20.80 -15.13
N ALA A 495 -3.90 -19.62 -14.56
CA ALA A 495 -4.05 -19.36 -13.12
C ALA A 495 -5.21 -18.39 -12.82
N GLY A 496 -6.22 -18.87 -12.06
CA GLY A 496 -7.35 -18.08 -11.58
C GLY A 496 -7.06 -17.36 -10.25
N CYS A 497 -8.10 -16.87 -9.56
CA CYS A 497 -7.93 -16.20 -8.28
C CYS A 497 -7.56 -17.20 -7.17
N LEU A 498 -6.65 -16.83 -6.28
CA LEU A 498 -6.28 -17.64 -5.11
C LEU A 498 -7.41 -17.74 -4.09
N PHE A 499 -8.25 -16.70 -4.02
CA PHE A 499 -9.36 -16.62 -3.10
C PHE A 499 -10.69 -16.49 -3.84
N THR A 500 -11.78 -16.81 -3.16
CA THR A 500 -13.13 -16.61 -3.71
C THR A 500 -13.37 -15.11 -3.88
N VAL A 501 -13.85 -14.72 -5.06
CA VAL A 501 -14.19 -13.33 -5.36
C VAL A 501 -15.70 -13.15 -5.39
N THR A 502 -16.15 -11.97 -4.96
CA THR A 502 -17.57 -11.60 -5.00
C THR A 502 -17.88 -10.93 -6.34
N ALA A 503 -19.05 -11.23 -6.91
CA ALA A 503 -19.54 -10.54 -8.10
C ALA A 503 -19.50 -9.00 -7.90
N PRO A 504 -19.11 -8.21 -8.92
CA PRO A 504 -18.97 -8.57 -10.34
C PRO A 504 -17.61 -9.14 -10.75
N GLN A 505 -16.70 -9.42 -9.80
CA GLN A 505 -15.41 -10.03 -10.10
C GLN A 505 -15.57 -11.48 -10.59
N ILE A 506 -14.77 -11.87 -11.59
CA ILE A 506 -14.76 -13.23 -12.15
C ILE A 506 -13.57 -14.02 -11.59
N ASN A 507 -13.86 -15.18 -11.01
CA ASN A 507 -12.84 -16.13 -10.56
C ASN A 507 -12.25 -16.93 -11.73
N ALA A 508 -11.38 -16.31 -12.53
CA ALA A 508 -10.71 -16.96 -13.64
C ALA A 508 -9.39 -16.26 -13.99
N ASP A 509 -8.60 -16.89 -14.86
CA ASP A 509 -7.41 -16.29 -15.47
C ASP A 509 -7.77 -15.14 -16.43
N GLY A 510 -6.78 -14.34 -16.83
CA GLY A 510 -6.99 -13.18 -17.69
C GLY A 510 -7.68 -13.51 -19.02
N VAL A 511 -7.26 -14.58 -19.70
CA VAL A 511 -7.87 -15.05 -20.96
C VAL A 511 -9.35 -15.40 -20.77
N ALA A 512 -9.69 -16.11 -19.70
CA ALA A 512 -11.06 -16.51 -19.39
C ALA A 512 -11.95 -15.32 -19.02
N VAL A 513 -11.42 -14.32 -18.31
CA VAL A 513 -12.11 -13.05 -18.05
C VAL A 513 -12.49 -12.36 -19.36
N VAL A 514 -11.54 -12.18 -20.28
CA VAL A 514 -11.79 -11.58 -21.61
C VAL A 514 -12.87 -12.34 -22.37
N ASN A 515 -12.84 -13.67 -22.31
CA ASN A 515 -13.79 -14.48 -23.04
C ASN A 515 -15.22 -14.42 -22.46
N ALA A 516 -15.34 -14.29 -21.13
CA ALA A 516 -16.62 -14.26 -20.43
C ALA A 516 -17.37 -12.94 -20.60
N LEU A 517 -16.65 -11.83 -20.80
CA LEU A 517 -17.22 -10.49 -20.88
C LEU A 517 -17.52 -10.05 -22.32
N ASP A 518 -18.37 -9.01 -22.45
CA ASP A 518 -18.60 -8.33 -23.71
C ASP A 518 -17.34 -7.59 -24.18
N ALA A 519 -17.27 -7.33 -25.49
CA ALA A 519 -16.11 -6.69 -26.11
C ALA A 519 -15.94 -5.23 -25.62
N PRO A 520 -14.84 -4.89 -24.91
CA PRO A 520 -14.55 -3.51 -24.59
C PRO A 520 -13.93 -2.79 -25.81
N ALA A 521 -13.95 -1.46 -25.80
CA ALA A 521 -13.16 -0.70 -26.78
C ALA A 521 -11.65 -0.80 -26.47
N ILE A 522 -11.33 -0.80 -25.18
CA ILE A 522 -9.97 -0.78 -24.63
C ILE A 522 -9.81 -1.89 -23.58
N ALA A 523 -8.66 -2.55 -23.54
CA ALA A 523 -8.29 -3.42 -22.43
C ALA A 523 -6.98 -2.95 -21.79
N ILE A 524 -6.97 -2.78 -20.47
CA ILE A 524 -5.77 -2.58 -19.65
C ILE A 524 -5.45 -3.91 -18.98
N VAL A 525 -4.27 -4.46 -19.23
CA VAL A 525 -3.81 -5.73 -18.71
C VAL A 525 -2.63 -5.48 -17.78
N GLU A 526 -2.90 -5.61 -16.48
CA GLU A 526 -1.95 -5.55 -15.38
C GLU A 526 -1.73 -6.98 -14.89
N LEU A 527 -1.02 -7.79 -15.68
CA LEU A 527 -0.75 -9.20 -15.39
C LEU A 527 0.68 -9.56 -15.83
N GLY A 528 1.19 -10.66 -15.31
CA GLY A 528 2.55 -11.16 -15.59
C GLY A 528 3.37 -11.46 -14.35
N TYR A 529 2.97 -10.92 -13.19
CA TYR A 529 3.67 -11.14 -11.93
C TYR A 529 3.52 -12.59 -11.45
N ASN A 530 2.29 -13.12 -11.49
CA ASN A 530 2.00 -14.51 -11.12
C ASN A 530 2.45 -15.53 -12.18
N ASP A 531 2.77 -15.08 -13.37
CA ASP A 531 3.13 -15.92 -14.52
C ASP A 531 4.63 -16.30 -14.54
N ASP A 532 4.99 -17.45 -15.12
CA ASP A 532 6.39 -17.85 -15.26
C ASP A 532 7.07 -17.08 -16.41
N PRO A 533 8.14 -16.28 -16.15
CA PRO A 533 8.87 -15.58 -17.20
C PRO A 533 9.42 -16.48 -18.33
N ALA A 534 9.52 -17.79 -18.11
CA ALA A 534 9.89 -18.75 -19.14
C ALA A 534 8.77 -19.03 -20.16
N THR A 535 7.51 -19.01 -19.75
CA THR A 535 6.34 -19.33 -20.60
C THR A 535 5.52 -18.11 -21.00
N PHE A 536 5.80 -16.96 -20.39
CA PHE A 536 4.99 -15.74 -20.51
C PHE A 536 4.72 -15.26 -21.94
N ASP A 537 5.64 -15.45 -22.90
CA ASP A 537 5.37 -15.13 -24.32
C ASP A 537 4.14 -15.87 -24.85
N GLY A 538 4.03 -17.17 -24.56
CA GLY A 538 2.88 -17.98 -24.98
C GLY A 538 1.57 -17.53 -24.36
N GLU A 539 1.60 -16.97 -23.16
CA GLU A 539 0.42 -16.47 -22.44
C GLU A 539 0.01 -15.09 -22.94
N VAL A 540 0.98 -14.20 -23.20
CA VAL A 540 0.75 -12.90 -23.86
C VAL A 540 0.13 -13.09 -25.24
N GLN A 541 0.61 -14.06 -26.03
CA GLN A 541 -0.02 -14.38 -27.33
C GLN A 541 -1.47 -14.86 -27.16
N GLN A 542 -1.80 -15.61 -26.10
CA GLN A 542 -3.16 -16.08 -25.86
C GLN A 542 -4.12 -14.95 -25.47
N ILE A 543 -3.72 -14.07 -24.55
CA ILE A 543 -4.58 -12.94 -24.15
C ILE A 543 -4.75 -11.94 -25.28
N LEU A 544 -3.71 -11.66 -26.08
CA LEU A 544 -3.83 -10.84 -27.29
C LEU A 544 -4.78 -11.47 -28.30
N ALA A 545 -4.70 -12.78 -28.54
CA ALA A 545 -5.63 -13.48 -29.43
C ALA A 545 -7.08 -13.38 -28.91
N ALA A 546 -7.30 -13.51 -27.59
CA ALA A 546 -8.62 -13.35 -26.99
C ALA A 546 -9.17 -11.92 -27.18
N LEU A 547 -8.36 -10.89 -26.91
CA LEU A 547 -8.74 -9.48 -27.06
C LEU A 547 -8.99 -9.11 -28.53
N ILE A 548 -8.12 -9.54 -29.44
CA ILE A 548 -8.29 -9.34 -30.89
C ILE A 548 -9.56 -10.04 -31.39
N SER A 549 -9.88 -11.22 -30.87
CA SER A 549 -11.12 -11.93 -31.24
C SER A 549 -12.36 -11.11 -30.88
N LYS A 550 -12.30 -10.34 -29.79
CA LYS A 550 -13.36 -9.43 -29.33
C LYS A 550 -13.33 -8.07 -30.03
N ALA A 551 -12.46 -7.88 -31.03
CA ALA A 551 -12.30 -6.62 -31.75
C ALA A 551 -11.94 -5.43 -30.82
N VAL A 552 -11.20 -5.72 -29.74
CA VAL A 552 -10.61 -4.68 -28.88
C VAL A 552 -9.63 -3.87 -29.73
N GLN A 553 -9.83 -2.56 -29.78
CA GLN A 553 -9.07 -1.67 -30.66
C GLN A 553 -7.77 -1.19 -30.02
N ARG A 554 -7.71 -1.15 -28.69
CA ARG A 554 -6.53 -0.75 -27.94
C ARG A 554 -6.28 -1.71 -26.78
N VAL A 555 -5.10 -2.30 -26.74
CA VAL A 555 -4.61 -3.08 -25.60
C VAL A 555 -3.48 -2.31 -24.93
N ILE A 556 -3.55 -2.16 -23.62
CA ILE A 556 -2.55 -1.47 -22.81
C ILE A 556 -2.01 -2.50 -21.84
N PHE A 557 -0.74 -2.84 -21.93
CA PHE A 557 -0.08 -3.64 -20.89
C PHE A 557 0.59 -2.71 -19.89
N VAL A 558 0.51 -3.07 -18.61
CA VAL A 558 1.31 -2.45 -17.56
C VAL A 558 2.49 -3.38 -17.28
N ASN A 559 3.72 -2.89 -17.39
CA ASN A 559 4.91 -3.72 -17.15
C ASN A 559 5.27 -3.76 -15.66
N MET A 560 6.17 -4.66 -15.25
CA MET A 560 6.46 -4.92 -13.84
C MET A 560 7.81 -4.35 -13.40
N SER A 561 7.95 -3.99 -12.13
CA SER A 561 9.24 -3.65 -11.53
C SER A 561 10.25 -4.80 -11.70
N ALA A 562 11.40 -4.50 -12.29
CA ALA A 562 12.48 -5.47 -12.54
C ALA A 562 13.43 -5.66 -11.35
N ARG A 563 13.11 -5.08 -10.17
CA ARG A 563 13.95 -5.15 -8.95
C ARG A 563 13.92 -6.50 -8.24
N SER A 564 12.98 -7.38 -8.60
CA SER A 564 12.93 -8.73 -8.04
C SER A 564 14.24 -9.48 -8.24
N THR A 565 14.82 -9.95 -7.15
CA THR A 565 16.01 -10.81 -7.15
C THR A 565 15.66 -12.30 -7.25
N THR A 566 14.39 -12.64 -7.11
CA THR A 566 13.90 -14.04 -7.09
C THR A 566 13.23 -14.47 -8.39
N ARG A 567 12.71 -13.53 -9.19
CA ARG A 567 12.04 -13.81 -10.47
C ARG A 567 12.41 -12.76 -11.52
N ASN A 568 12.72 -13.21 -12.73
CA ASN A 568 13.21 -12.35 -13.81
C ASN A 568 12.08 -11.63 -14.56
N TYR A 569 11.53 -10.57 -13.97
CA TYR A 569 10.50 -9.76 -14.62
C TYR A 569 11.03 -8.91 -15.78
N ALA A 570 12.34 -8.66 -15.87
CA ALA A 570 12.93 -8.02 -17.04
C ALA A 570 12.68 -8.84 -18.31
N LYS A 571 12.72 -10.18 -18.21
CA LYS A 571 12.35 -11.07 -19.32
C LYS A 571 10.87 -10.95 -19.68
N SER A 572 9.97 -10.90 -18.69
CA SER A 572 8.54 -10.69 -18.93
C SER A 572 8.27 -9.32 -19.58
N ASN A 573 8.92 -8.26 -19.13
CA ASN A 573 8.82 -6.93 -19.72
C ASN A 573 9.31 -6.89 -21.17
N ALA A 574 10.36 -7.63 -21.51
CA ALA A 574 10.85 -7.74 -22.88
C ALA A 574 9.83 -8.40 -23.83
N VAL A 575 9.06 -9.38 -23.33
CA VAL A 575 7.94 -9.98 -24.07
C VAL A 575 6.87 -8.94 -24.38
N LEU A 576 6.45 -8.16 -23.37
CA LEU A 576 5.45 -7.10 -23.55
C LEU A 576 5.93 -6.04 -24.56
N ALA A 577 7.17 -5.58 -24.42
CA ALA A 577 7.78 -4.63 -25.35
C ALA A 577 7.82 -5.19 -26.79
N ALA A 578 8.17 -6.46 -26.96
CA ALA A 578 8.17 -7.11 -28.27
C ALA A 578 6.77 -7.25 -28.88
N ALA A 579 5.72 -7.41 -28.05
CA ALA A 579 4.34 -7.41 -28.50
C ALA A 579 3.90 -6.01 -28.97
N ALA A 580 4.23 -4.97 -28.22
CA ALA A 580 3.94 -3.58 -28.58
C ALA A 580 4.66 -3.15 -29.87
N ALA A 581 5.93 -3.52 -30.03
CA ALA A 581 6.70 -3.20 -31.23
C ALA A 581 6.11 -3.81 -32.53
N LYS A 582 5.37 -4.92 -32.41
CA LYS A 582 4.75 -5.63 -33.54
C LYS A 582 3.31 -5.23 -33.79
N ASN A 583 2.65 -4.54 -32.85
CA ASN A 583 1.23 -4.22 -32.94
C ASN A 583 0.98 -2.76 -32.51
N PRO A 584 0.65 -1.86 -33.45
CA PRO A 584 0.38 -0.45 -33.14
C PRO A 584 -0.87 -0.24 -32.27
N GLY A 585 -1.75 -1.24 -32.17
CA GLY A 585 -2.88 -1.25 -31.24
C GLY A 585 -2.51 -1.66 -29.81
N VAL A 586 -1.22 -1.96 -29.53
CA VAL A 586 -0.71 -2.31 -28.21
C VAL A 586 0.16 -1.16 -27.68
N THR A 587 -0.05 -0.78 -26.43
CA THR A 587 0.73 0.26 -25.73
C THR A 587 1.26 -0.29 -24.42
N ILE A 588 2.44 0.16 -24.01
CA ILE A 588 3.02 -0.19 -22.70
C ILE A 588 2.92 1.02 -21.78
N PHE A 589 2.30 0.83 -20.63
CA PHE A 589 2.47 1.71 -19.47
C PHE A 589 3.68 1.22 -18.69
N ASP A 590 4.77 1.99 -18.77
CA ASP A 590 6.08 1.61 -18.21
C ASP A 590 6.19 1.93 -16.71
N TRP A 591 5.53 1.13 -15.90
CA TRP A 591 5.61 1.22 -14.44
C TRP A 591 7.00 0.90 -13.90
N ASN A 592 7.76 0.02 -14.58
CA ASN A 592 9.14 -0.27 -14.23
C ASN A 592 10.00 0.99 -14.23
N ALA A 593 9.93 1.79 -15.29
CA ALA A 593 10.62 3.07 -15.37
C ALA A 593 10.06 4.08 -14.36
N ALA A 594 8.73 4.22 -14.28
CA ALA A 594 8.06 5.19 -13.40
C ALA A 594 8.36 4.98 -11.90
N SER A 595 8.67 3.74 -11.51
CA SER A 595 8.97 3.36 -10.14
C SER A 595 10.47 3.15 -9.85
N SER A 596 11.37 3.38 -10.82
CA SER A 596 12.77 2.97 -10.75
C SER A 596 13.70 3.81 -9.84
N ALA A 597 13.27 4.99 -9.39
CA ALA A 597 14.13 5.88 -8.61
C ALA A 597 14.47 5.30 -7.23
N ALA A 598 15.61 5.70 -6.67
CA ALA A 598 16.15 5.13 -5.44
C ALA A 598 15.20 5.28 -4.24
N ASN A 599 14.46 6.39 -4.12
CA ASN A 599 13.48 6.62 -3.05
C ASN A 599 12.13 5.91 -3.28
N GLN A 600 11.86 5.41 -4.49
CA GLN A 600 10.59 4.79 -4.85
C GLN A 600 10.49 3.32 -4.43
N TRP A 601 11.53 2.73 -3.81
CA TRP A 601 11.37 1.37 -3.27
C TRP A 601 10.28 1.30 -2.20
N ARG A 602 9.99 2.41 -1.48
CA ARG A 602 8.84 2.52 -0.56
C ARG A 602 7.50 2.30 -1.19
N TRP A 603 7.39 2.43 -2.50
CA TRP A 603 6.15 2.14 -3.21
C TRP A 603 5.81 0.66 -3.11
N PHE A 604 6.79 -0.18 -2.79
CA PHE A 604 6.61 -1.60 -2.63
C PHE A 604 6.60 -1.99 -1.16
N ASP A 605 5.74 -2.94 -0.79
CA ASP A 605 5.82 -3.59 0.52
C ASP A 605 7.06 -4.50 0.55
N ASN A 606 7.89 -4.32 1.58
CA ASN A 606 9.14 -5.04 1.79
C ASN A 606 9.12 -5.93 3.03
N LYS A 607 7.99 -6.07 3.72
CA LYS A 607 7.88 -6.83 4.97
C LYS A 607 8.12 -8.33 4.79
N PRO A 608 7.47 -9.01 3.83
CA PRO A 608 8.06 -10.19 3.24
C PRO A 608 9.02 -9.74 2.13
N LEU A 609 10.23 -10.30 2.08
CA LEU A 609 11.18 -10.12 0.96
C LEU A 609 10.61 -10.57 -0.43
N CYS A 610 9.31 -10.78 -0.57
CA CYS A 610 8.68 -11.24 -1.79
C CYS A 610 8.37 -10.08 -2.75
N CYS A 611 9.32 -9.93 -3.70
CA CYS A 611 9.11 -9.65 -5.12
C CYS A 611 9.19 -8.20 -5.63
N TYR A 612 9.24 -7.14 -4.81
CA TYR A 612 9.24 -5.74 -5.30
C TYR A 612 8.14 -5.42 -6.33
N VAL A 613 6.96 -6.02 -6.15
CA VAL A 613 5.79 -5.81 -7.05
C VAL A 613 4.53 -5.45 -6.26
N HIS A 614 4.33 -6.07 -5.09
CA HIS A 614 3.26 -5.67 -4.17
C HIS A 614 3.49 -4.27 -3.63
N LEU A 615 2.42 -3.49 -3.56
CA LEU A 615 2.48 -2.07 -3.26
C LEU A 615 2.25 -1.80 -1.76
N SER A 616 2.99 -0.84 -1.21
CA SER A 616 2.63 -0.19 0.05
C SER A 616 1.49 0.82 -0.19
N THR A 617 0.94 1.41 0.86
CA THR A 617 -0.04 2.51 0.72
C THR A 617 0.50 3.68 -0.11
N THR A 618 1.80 3.98 -0.03
CA THR A 618 2.42 4.99 -0.90
C THR A 618 2.40 4.54 -2.36
N GLY A 619 2.73 3.28 -2.63
CA GLY A 619 2.73 2.76 -3.99
C GLY A 619 1.34 2.62 -4.58
N GLN A 620 0.33 2.31 -3.77
CA GLN A 620 -1.06 2.25 -4.22
C GLN A 620 -1.52 3.60 -4.76
N ALA A 621 -1.26 4.68 -4.02
CA ALA A 621 -1.56 6.05 -4.45
C ALA A 621 -0.79 6.43 -5.73
N GLU A 622 0.52 6.20 -5.78
CA GLU A 622 1.35 6.57 -6.93
C GLU A 622 1.07 5.70 -8.16
N PHE A 623 0.71 4.43 -8.00
CA PHE A 623 0.36 3.54 -9.11
C PHE A 623 -0.98 3.91 -9.72
N ALA A 624 -2.01 4.18 -8.91
CA ALA A 624 -3.29 4.67 -9.40
C ALA A 624 -3.14 6.04 -10.10
N LEU A 625 -2.31 6.93 -9.55
CA LEU A 625 -2.01 8.22 -10.16
C LEU A 625 -1.27 8.06 -11.49
N PHE A 626 -0.30 7.15 -11.55
CA PHE A 626 0.40 6.80 -12.79
C PHE A 626 -0.58 6.31 -13.86
N LEU A 627 -1.47 5.36 -13.56
CA LEU A 627 -2.48 4.88 -14.50
C LEU A 627 -3.38 6.02 -14.98
N ARG A 628 -3.83 6.89 -14.07
CA ARG A 628 -4.64 8.08 -14.42
C ARG A 628 -3.89 8.99 -15.39
N GLN A 629 -2.65 9.34 -15.09
CA GLN A 629 -1.84 10.25 -15.91
C GLN A 629 -1.52 9.66 -17.29
N GLN A 630 -1.22 8.37 -17.37
CA GLN A 630 -0.96 7.71 -18.65
C GLN A 630 -2.20 7.69 -19.54
N LEU A 631 -3.39 7.40 -18.98
CA LEU A 631 -4.63 7.47 -19.74
C LEU A 631 -4.95 8.91 -20.18
N ASP A 632 -4.76 9.89 -19.30
CA ASP A 632 -5.00 11.30 -19.59
C ASP A 632 -4.04 11.81 -20.68
N ALA A 633 -2.82 11.28 -20.79
CA ALA A 633 -1.90 11.59 -21.89
C ALA A 633 -2.35 10.97 -23.22
N LEU A 634 -2.92 9.76 -23.21
CA LEU A 634 -3.40 9.07 -24.40
C LEU A 634 -4.71 9.64 -24.96
N ARG A 635 -5.57 10.18 -24.10
CA ARG A 635 -6.90 10.71 -24.46
C ARG A 635 -6.85 11.83 -25.50
N PRO A 636 -6.14 12.96 -25.31
CA PRO A 636 -6.09 14.04 -26.29
C PRO A 636 -5.33 13.65 -27.56
N ALA A 637 -4.45 12.65 -27.49
CA ALA A 637 -3.76 12.10 -28.66
C ALA A 637 -4.69 11.29 -29.59
N GLY A 638 -5.97 11.10 -29.23
CA GLY A 638 -6.94 10.35 -30.04
C GLY A 638 -6.65 8.85 -30.11
N THR A 639 -5.85 8.34 -29.19
CA THR A 639 -5.42 6.93 -29.18
C THR A 639 -6.35 6.01 -28.38
N LEU A 640 -7.27 6.60 -27.60
CA LEU A 640 -8.30 5.90 -26.86
C LEU A 640 -9.61 5.87 -27.69
N PRO A 641 -10.03 4.69 -28.20
CA PRO A 641 -11.22 4.57 -29.05
C PRO A 641 -12.52 4.77 -28.27
N THR A 642 -13.57 5.26 -28.96
CA THR A 642 -14.88 5.60 -28.38
C THR A 642 -15.89 4.46 -28.35
N THR A 643 -15.74 3.47 -29.24
CA THR A 643 -16.65 2.32 -29.35
C THR A 643 -15.86 1.06 -29.65
N ALA A 644 -16.35 -0.10 -29.18
CA ALA A 644 -15.86 -1.38 -29.65
C ALA A 644 -16.27 -1.55 -31.13
N ALA A 645 -15.38 -2.10 -31.97
CA ALA A 645 -15.76 -2.35 -33.35
C ALA A 645 -16.87 -3.42 -33.39
N VAL A 646 -17.94 -3.19 -34.16
CA VAL A 646 -19.04 -4.17 -34.40
C VAL A 646 -18.54 -5.40 -35.20
N ALA A 647 -17.23 -5.54 -35.38
CA ALA A 647 -16.63 -6.50 -36.28
C ALA A 647 -16.76 -7.93 -35.73
N PRO A 648 -17.28 -8.87 -36.55
CA PRO A 648 -17.39 -10.26 -36.15
C PRO A 648 -16.03 -10.90 -35.85
N LEU A 649 -16.00 -11.66 -34.76
CA LEU A 649 -14.88 -12.46 -34.25
C LEU A 649 -14.27 -13.32 -35.37
N MET A 650 -12.96 -13.18 -35.62
CA MET A 650 -12.23 -13.99 -36.61
C MET A 650 -11.21 -14.90 -35.94
N LEU A 651 -11.66 -16.11 -35.65
CA LEU A 651 -10.85 -17.14 -34.99
C LEU A 651 -9.68 -17.54 -35.86
N GLY A 652 -8.47 -17.52 -35.27
CA GLY A 652 -7.23 -17.84 -35.97
C GLY A 652 -6.54 -16.63 -36.61
N LEU A 653 -6.98 -15.41 -36.29
CA LEU A 653 -6.19 -14.19 -36.47
C LEU A 653 -5.61 -13.72 -35.11
N PRO A 654 -4.45 -13.05 -35.13
CA PRO A 654 -3.61 -12.79 -36.29
C PRO A 654 -2.84 -14.04 -36.78
N LEU A 655 -2.54 -14.15 -38.08
CA LEU A 655 -1.66 -15.21 -38.60
C LEU A 655 -0.22 -14.70 -38.71
N ALA A 656 0.70 -15.47 -38.16
CA ALA A 656 2.13 -15.20 -38.24
C ALA A 656 2.91 -16.48 -38.58
N LYS A 657 4.23 -16.33 -38.71
CA LYS A 657 5.15 -17.43 -38.94
C LYS A 657 4.95 -18.58 -37.96
N LYS A 658 5.10 -19.82 -38.45
CA LYS A 658 4.81 -21.09 -37.75
C LYS A 658 3.32 -21.41 -37.59
N ASN A 659 2.40 -20.48 -37.86
CA ASN A 659 1.00 -20.87 -37.96
C ASN A 659 0.76 -21.72 -39.20
N ALA A 660 -0.22 -22.61 -39.13
CA ALA A 660 -0.58 -23.44 -40.26
C ALA A 660 -2.09 -23.69 -40.33
N GLY A 661 -2.56 -24.08 -41.51
CA GLY A 661 -3.92 -24.54 -41.74
C GLY A 661 -4.63 -23.80 -42.88
N ALA A 662 -5.95 -23.94 -42.91
CA ALA A 662 -6.74 -23.46 -44.04
C ALA A 662 -6.73 -21.94 -44.20
N MET A 663 -6.67 -21.18 -43.11
CA MET A 663 -6.58 -19.71 -43.19
C MET A 663 -5.26 -19.27 -43.83
N VAL A 664 -4.17 -19.96 -43.53
CA VAL A 664 -2.87 -19.72 -44.18
C VAL A 664 -2.95 -20.03 -45.69
N LYS A 665 -3.63 -21.11 -46.10
CA LYS A 665 -3.86 -21.39 -47.53
C LYS A 665 -4.64 -20.28 -48.22
N VAL A 666 -5.66 -19.72 -47.54
CA VAL A 666 -6.48 -18.63 -48.07
C VAL A 666 -5.63 -17.39 -48.28
N ILE A 667 -4.83 -16.98 -47.28
CA ILE A 667 -4.00 -15.79 -47.40
C ILE A 667 -2.85 -15.99 -48.40
N GLN A 668 -2.21 -17.16 -48.46
CA GLN A 668 -1.21 -17.46 -49.49
C GLN A 668 -1.77 -17.35 -50.92
N LYS A 669 -3.00 -17.84 -51.15
CA LYS A 669 -3.71 -17.67 -52.45
C LYS A 669 -4.00 -16.20 -52.75
N LYS A 670 -4.48 -15.45 -51.77
CA LYS A 670 -4.80 -14.03 -51.92
C LYS A 670 -3.55 -13.19 -52.15
N LEU A 671 -2.45 -13.46 -51.45
CA LEU A 671 -1.17 -12.78 -51.64
C LEU A 671 -0.59 -13.05 -53.03
N ASN A 672 -0.65 -14.30 -53.51
CA ASN A 672 -0.24 -14.62 -54.88
C ASN A 672 -1.00 -13.80 -55.93
N LEU A 673 -2.30 -13.58 -55.71
CA LEU A 673 -3.13 -12.77 -56.60
C LEU A 673 -2.84 -11.27 -56.45
N ALA A 674 -2.85 -10.76 -55.21
CA ALA A 674 -2.72 -9.35 -54.91
C ALA A 674 -1.35 -8.77 -55.27
N LEU A 675 -0.29 -9.57 -55.18
CA LEU A 675 1.07 -9.19 -55.54
C LEU A 675 1.53 -9.72 -56.90
N ASN A 676 0.63 -10.35 -57.67
CA ASN A 676 0.93 -10.98 -58.96
C ASN A 676 2.16 -11.92 -58.92
N LEU A 677 2.26 -12.75 -57.88
CA LEU A 677 3.40 -13.64 -57.67
C LEU A 677 3.32 -14.85 -58.61
N VAL A 678 4.30 -14.95 -59.51
CA VAL A 678 4.42 -16.01 -60.53
C VAL A 678 5.80 -16.66 -60.52
N GLY A 679 5.91 -17.82 -61.18
CA GLY A 679 7.19 -18.54 -61.32
C GLY A 679 7.86 -18.82 -59.96
N LYS A 680 9.15 -18.50 -59.85
CA LYS A 680 9.96 -18.69 -58.64
C LYS A 680 9.50 -17.84 -57.44
N SER A 681 8.76 -16.75 -57.69
CA SER A 681 8.26 -15.84 -56.66
C SER A 681 6.89 -16.25 -56.11
N ARG A 682 6.20 -17.20 -56.77
CA ARG A 682 4.88 -17.69 -56.35
C ARG A 682 4.98 -18.44 -55.02
N LEU A 683 4.15 -18.05 -54.06
CA LEU A 683 4.03 -18.79 -52.79
C LEU A 683 3.40 -20.15 -53.03
N ALA A 684 3.98 -21.19 -52.42
CA ALA A 684 3.27 -22.43 -52.19
C ALA A 684 2.00 -22.17 -51.37
N THR A 685 0.89 -22.83 -51.74
CA THR A 685 -0.39 -22.74 -51.01
C THR A 685 -0.58 -23.96 -50.10
N ASP A 686 0.50 -24.30 -49.40
CA ASP A 686 0.65 -25.46 -48.54
C ASP A 686 -0.05 -25.28 -47.19
N GLY A 687 -0.38 -24.05 -46.83
CA GLY A 687 -0.98 -23.70 -45.55
C GLY A 687 0.03 -23.63 -44.42
N ALA A 688 1.33 -23.56 -44.70
CA ALA A 688 2.36 -23.31 -43.71
C ALA A 688 2.85 -21.86 -43.80
N PHE A 689 2.70 -21.09 -42.73
CA PHE A 689 3.12 -19.69 -42.72
C PHE A 689 4.63 -19.65 -42.48
N GLY A 690 5.38 -19.74 -43.58
CA GLY A 690 6.84 -19.70 -43.58
C GLY A 690 7.41 -18.30 -43.82
N SER A 691 8.74 -18.21 -43.94
CA SER A 691 9.45 -16.96 -44.25
C SER A 691 9.06 -16.36 -45.61
N GLY A 692 8.71 -17.20 -46.59
CA GLY A 692 8.19 -16.74 -47.87
C GLY A 692 6.85 -16.01 -47.74
N THR A 693 5.92 -16.58 -46.96
CA THR A 693 4.60 -15.96 -46.69
C THR A 693 4.75 -14.66 -45.91
N GLU A 694 5.61 -14.63 -44.88
CA GLU A 694 5.93 -13.42 -44.11
C GLU A 694 6.46 -12.28 -44.99
N ARG A 695 7.41 -12.56 -45.90
CA ARG A 695 7.92 -11.56 -46.86
C ARG A 695 6.83 -11.05 -47.79
N ALA A 696 5.96 -11.92 -48.29
CA ALA A 696 4.85 -11.50 -49.14
C ALA A 696 3.83 -10.66 -48.36
N VAL A 697 3.56 -10.97 -47.10
CA VAL A 697 2.71 -10.13 -46.24
C VAL A 697 3.33 -8.75 -46.04
N ASN A 698 4.64 -8.67 -45.76
CA ASN A 698 5.36 -7.39 -45.68
C ASN A 698 5.19 -6.56 -46.96
N SER A 699 5.42 -7.18 -48.13
CA SER A 699 5.27 -6.49 -49.42
C SER A 699 3.84 -6.04 -49.68
N PHE A 700 2.84 -6.86 -49.32
CA PHE A 700 1.43 -6.52 -49.48
C PHE A 700 1.00 -5.38 -48.55
N GLN A 701 1.41 -5.41 -47.29
CA GLN A 701 1.13 -4.36 -46.33
C GLN A 701 1.71 -3.02 -46.79
N ALA A 702 2.97 -3.02 -47.24
CA ALA A 702 3.61 -1.84 -47.80
C ALA A 702 2.84 -1.29 -49.02
N ALA A 703 2.47 -2.17 -49.95
CA ALA A 703 1.71 -1.78 -51.15
C ALA A 703 0.28 -1.29 -50.83
N SER A 704 -0.29 -1.69 -49.70
CA SER A 704 -1.66 -1.36 -49.29
C SER A 704 -1.73 -0.19 -48.30
N GLY A 705 -0.61 0.48 -48.02
CA GLY A 705 -0.55 1.58 -47.03
C GLY A 705 -0.82 1.13 -45.59
N LEU A 706 -0.64 -0.15 -45.29
CA LEU A 706 -0.78 -0.72 -43.95
C LEU A 706 0.58 -0.74 -43.23
N SER A 707 0.54 -0.87 -41.89
CA SER A 707 1.75 -1.13 -41.11
C SER A 707 2.43 -2.43 -41.56
N VAL A 708 3.72 -2.37 -41.86
CA VAL A 708 4.51 -3.51 -42.36
C VAL A 708 4.97 -4.37 -41.18
N THR A 709 4.17 -5.35 -40.80
CA THR A 709 4.39 -6.22 -39.63
C THR A 709 4.76 -7.65 -39.99
N GLY A 710 4.47 -8.09 -41.22
CA GLY A 710 4.68 -9.47 -41.67
C GLY A 710 3.66 -10.45 -41.11
N ILE A 711 2.69 -9.93 -40.36
CA ILE A 711 1.61 -10.63 -39.68
C ILE A 711 0.30 -10.27 -40.39
N VAL A 712 -0.55 -11.26 -40.66
CA VAL A 712 -1.90 -11.01 -41.15
C VAL A 712 -2.81 -10.75 -39.96
N ASP A 713 -2.95 -9.48 -39.61
CA ASP A 713 -3.95 -8.97 -38.65
C ASP A 713 -5.30 -8.69 -39.34
N ARG A 714 -6.25 -8.09 -38.62
CA ARG A 714 -7.58 -7.77 -39.16
C ARG A 714 -7.49 -6.80 -40.35
N ALA A 715 -6.69 -5.75 -40.25
CA ALA A 715 -6.54 -4.75 -41.31
C ALA A 715 -5.97 -5.39 -42.58
N THR A 716 -4.96 -6.24 -42.44
CA THR A 716 -4.35 -6.99 -43.55
C THR A 716 -5.33 -7.98 -44.15
N TRP A 717 -6.10 -8.70 -43.33
CA TRP A 717 -7.14 -9.60 -43.79
C TRP A 717 -8.23 -8.88 -44.59
N ASP A 718 -8.70 -7.75 -44.08
CA ASP A 718 -9.73 -6.95 -44.72
C ASP A 718 -9.22 -6.36 -46.04
N ALA A 719 -7.99 -5.85 -46.09
CA ALA A 719 -7.32 -5.36 -47.30
C ALA A 719 -7.11 -6.45 -48.36
N LEU A 720 -6.95 -7.72 -47.97
CA LEU A 720 -6.93 -8.87 -48.91
C LEU A 720 -8.32 -9.19 -49.50
N GLY A 721 -9.33 -8.36 -49.20
CA GLY A 721 -10.71 -8.52 -49.65
C GLY A 721 -11.42 -9.67 -48.94
N LEU A 722 -11.10 -9.90 -47.67
CA LEU A 722 -11.67 -10.99 -46.86
C LEU A 722 -12.56 -10.50 -45.71
N ALA A 723 -12.87 -9.19 -45.63
CA ALA A 723 -13.60 -8.58 -44.52
C ALA A 723 -14.96 -9.22 -44.21
N GLY A 724 -15.71 -9.64 -45.23
CA GLY A 724 -16.99 -10.34 -45.09
C GLY A 724 -16.88 -11.87 -44.98
N ARG A 725 -15.68 -12.43 -45.04
CA ARG A 725 -15.43 -13.88 -45.13
C ARG A 725 -15.11 -14.52 -43.79
N ILE A 726 -15.96 -14.25 -42.79
CA ILE A 726 -15.83 -14.80 -41.43
C ILE A 726 -15.99 -16.32 -41.44
N ASP A 727 -16.71 -16.86 -42.43
CA ASP A 727 -16.83 -18.30 -42.70
C ASP A 727 -15.48 -19.01 -42.92
N LEU A 728 -14.45 -18.25 -43.33
CA LEU A 728 -13.10 -18.75 -43.54
C LEU A 728 -12.26 -18.75 -42.27
N ALA A 729 -12.61 -17.94 -41.27
CA ALA A 729 -11.92 -17.82 -39.98
C ALA A 729 -12.40 -18.90 -39.01
N VAL A 730 -12.01 -20.15 -39.31
CA VAL A 730 -12.41 -21.34 -38.55
C VAL A 730 -11.19 -22.18 -38.15
N LEU A 731 -11.14 -22.57 -36.88
CA LEU A 731 -10.18 -23.58 -36.41
C LEU A 731 -10.73 -24.98 -36.75
N LYS A 732 -9.92 -25.80 -37.41
CA LYS A 732 -10.30 -27.16 -37.82
C LYS A 732 -9.07 -28.04 -37.94
N VAL A 733 -9.27 -29.32 -38.24
CA VAL A 733 -8.16 -30.28 -38.42
C VAL A 733 -7.05 -29.70 -39.31
N GLY A 734 -5.82 -29.71 -38.79
CA GLY A 734 -4.63 -29.15 -39.43
C GLY A 734 -4.36 -27.68 -39.11
N SER A 735 -5.24 -26.99 -38.37
CA SER A 735 -4.94 -25.67 -37.81
C SER A 735 -3.82 -25.80 -36.76
N HIS A 736 -2.78 -24.99 -36.91
CA HIS A 736 -1.73 -24.79 -35.90
C HIS A 736 -1.70 -23.31 -35.56
N HIS A 737 -2.18 -22.95 -34.37
CA HIS A 737 -2.37 -21.56 -33.95
C HIS A 737 -2.55 -21.49 -32.42
N PRO A 738 -2.07 -20.44 -31.73
CA PRO A 738 -2.22 -20.30 -30.28
C PRO A 738 -3.67 -20.44 -29.76
N ALA A 739 -4.65 -19.93 -30.51
CA ALA A 739 -6.08 -20.12 -30.18
C ALA A 739 -6.52 -21.60 -30.12
N VAL A 740 -5.79 -22.53 -30.73
CA VAL A 740 -6.06 -23.97 -30.57
C VAL A 740 -5.63 -24.47 -29.20
N SER A 741 -4.59 -23.89 -28.60
CA SER A 741 -4.21 -24.19 -27.22
C SER A 741 -5.32 -23.79 -26.25
N SER A 742 -5.88 -22.58 -26.41
CA SER A 742 -7.01 -22.12 -25.61
C SER A 742 -8.27 -22.97 -25.84
N LEU A 743 -8.51 -23.44 -27.08
CA LEU A 743 -9.56 -24.42 -27.38
C LEU A 743 -9.38 -25.72 -26.60
N GLN A 744 -8.16 -26.27 -26.60
CA GLN A 744 -7.83 -27.53 -25.94
C GLN A 744 -8.05 -27.45 -24.44
N GLN A 745 -7.61 -26.36 -23.81
CA GLN A 745 -7.83 -26.10 -22.38
C GLN A 745 -9.31 -25.93 -22.03
N ALA A 746 -10.04 -25.11 -22.80
CA ALA A 746 -11.46 -24.90 -22.58
C ALA A 746 -12.27 -26.20 -22.74
N LEU A 747 -11.98 -27.01 -23.76
CA LEU A 747 -12.62 -28.32 -23.94
C LEU A 747 -12.23 -29.31 -22.85
N ALA A 748 -10.97 -29.33 -22.39
CA ALA A 748 -10.55 -30.21 -21.31
C ALA A 748 -11.40 -29.97 -20.06
N LYS A 749 -11.61 -28.69 -19.73
CA LYS A 749 -12.42 -28.24 -18.60
C LYS A 749 -13.91 -28.58 -18.78
N VAL A 750 -14.52 -28.19 -19.90
CA VAL A 750 -15.96 -28.39 -20.16
C VAL A 750 -16.33 -29.86 -20.32
N LEU A 751 -15.44 -30.67 -20.91
CA LEU A 751 -15.67 -32.09 -21.10
C LEU A 751 -15.21 -32.94 -19.90
N LYS A 752 -14.50 -32.34 -18.94
CA LYS A 752 -13.83 -33.04 -17.82
C LYS A 752 -12.97 -34.20 -18.32
N LYS A 753 -12.16 -33.93 -19.35
CA LYS A 753 -11.32 -34.90 -20.06
C LYS A 753 -9.90 -34.34 -20.17
N GLN A 754 -8.89 -35.18 -20.02
CA GLN A 754 -7.52 -34.75 -20.36
C GLN A 754 -7.37 -34.54 -21.86
N ILE A 755 -6.95 -33.34 -22.24
CA ILE A 755 -6.63 -32.95 -23.61
C ILE A 755 -5.28 -32.26 -23.59
N ALA A 756 -4.30 -32.79 -24.33
CA ALA A 756 -2.98 -32.19 -24.42
C ALA A 756 -3.04 -30.82 -25.12
N THR A 757 -2.41 -29.80 -24.52
CA THR A 757 -2.32 -28.44 -25.06
C THR A 757 -1.15 -28.34 -26.05
N THR A 758 -1.37 -28.78 -27.28
CA THR A 758 -0.33 -28.84 -28.33
C THR A 758 -0.37 -27.64 -29.28
N GLY A 759 -1.42 -26.83 -29.27
CA GLY A 759 -1.66 -25.78 -30.27
C GLY A 759 -1.99 -26.30 -31.67
N VAL A 760 -2.11 -27.62 -31.84
CA VAL A 760 -2.43 -28.31 -33.10
C VAL A 760 -3.83 -28.91 -33.04
N PHE A 761 -4.65 -28.58 -34.02
CA PHE A 761 -6.01 -29.07 -34.11
C PHE A 761 -6.02 -30.44 -34.79
N THR A 762 -6.09 -31.51 -33.99
CA THR A 762 -6.05 -32.89 -34.46
C THR A 762 -7.44 -33.45 -34.80
N ALA A 763 -7.50 -34.61 -35.43
CA ALA A 763 -8.76 -35.33 -35.65
C ALA A 763 -9.44 -35.76 -34.32
N ALA A 764 -8.64 -36.07 -33.30
CA ALA A 764 -9.13 -36.32 -31.95
C ALA A 764 -9.81 -35.07 -31.37
N LEU A 765 -9.15 -33.91 -31.47
CA LEU A 765 -9.73 -32.65 -31.02
C LEU A 765 -11.02 -32.30 -31.78
N ALA A 766 -11.09 -32.57 -33.08
CA ALA A 766 -12.31 -32.39 -33.87
C ALA A 766 -13.48 -33.24 -33.35
N SER A 767 -13.18 -34.44 -32.85
CA SER A 767 -14.18 -35.34 -32.26
C SER A 767 -14.67 -34.81 -30.91
N ASP A 768 -13.76 -34.27 -30.10
CA ASP A 768 -14.11 -33.59 -28.84
C ASP A 768 -14.95 -32.33 -29.08
N VAL A 769 -14.65 -31.55 -30.13
CA VAL A 769 -15.48 -30.41 -30.57
C VAL A 769 -16.88 -30.88 -30.99
N LYS A 770 -17.01 -31.96 -31.75
CA LYS A 770 -18.32 -32.51 -32.13
C LYS A 770 -19.13 -32.94 -30.92
N LEU A 771 -18.48 -33.57 -29.94
CA LEU A 771 -19.11 -33.95 -28.68
C LEU A 771 -19.64 -32.73 -27.94
N PHE A 772 -18.82 -31.68 -27.82
CA PHE A 772 -19.23 -30.42 -27.22
C PHE A 772 -20.40 -29.78 -27.98
N GLN A 773 -20.28 -29.60 -29.31
CA GLN A 773 -21.32 -29.01 -30.17
C GLN A 773 -22.65 -29.76 -30.01
N LYS A 774 -22.63 -31.09 -29.92
CA LYS A 774 -23.81 -31.91 -29.67
C LYS A 774 -24.44 -31.61 -28.30
N ARG A 775 -23.63 -31.48 -27.24
CA ARG A 775 -24.10 -31.17 -25.88
C ARG A 775 -24.80 -29.81 -25.81
N VAL A 776 -24.29 -28.81 -26.53
CA VAL A 776 -24.82 -27.44 -26.52
C VAL A 776 -25.75 -27.12 -27.69
N LYS A 777 -26.23 -28.14 -28.42
CA LYS A 777 -27.16 -28.01 -29.55
C LYS A 777 -26.70 -27.06 -30.66
N LEU A 778 -25.39 -26.99 -30.92
CA LEU A 778 -24.82 -26.29 -32.06
C LEU A 778 -24.66 -27.23 -33.27
N PRO A 779 -24.51 -26.70 -34.51
CA PRO A 779 -24.22 -27.52 -35.68
C PRO A 779 -22.97 -28.41 -35.46
N VAL A 780 -23.15 -29.73 -35.55
CA VAL A 780 -22.12 -30.72 -35.25
C VAL A 780 -21.21 -30.93 -36.47
N ASN A 781 -20.20 -30.08 -36.61
CA ASN A 781 -19.29 -30.10 -37.76
C ASN A 781 -17.82 -30.33 -37.38
N GLY A 782 -17.48 -30.34 -36.08
CA GLY A 782 -16.10 -30.52 -35.59
C GLY A 782 -15.16 -29.38 -35.96
N ARG A 783 -15.70 -28.22 -36.34
CA ARG A 783 -14.99 -26.98 -36.66
C ARG A 783 -15.40 -25.92 -35.67
N VAL A 784 -14.47 -25.05 -35.33
CA VAL A 784 -14.70 -23.99 -34.35
C VAL A 784 -14.69 -22.66 -35.07
N GLY A 785 -15.90 -22.18 -35.37
CA GLY A 785 -16.18 -20.81 -35.77
C GLY A 785 -16.76 -19.98 -34.61
N PRO A 786 -17.13 -18.71 -34.84
CA PRO A 786 -17.47 -17.77 -33.79
C PRO A 786 -18.53 -18.24 -32.80
N SER A 787 -19.59 -18.88 -33.31
CA SER A 787 -20.68 -19.39 -32.48
C SER A 787 -20.24 -20.54 -31.56
N THR A 788 -19.41 -21.46 -32.05
CA THR A 788 -18.88 -22.57 -31.23
C THR A 788 -17.91 -22.05 -30.18
N TRP A 789 -17.06 -21.08 -30.54
CA TRP A 789 -16.13 -20.47 -29.60
C TRP A 789 -16.85 -19.75 -28.46
N LYS A 790 -17.81 -18.87 -28.79
CA LYS A 790 -18.58 -18.11 -27.80
C LYS A 790 -19.24 -19.02 -26.76
N VAL A 791 -19.89 -20.10 -27.19
CA VAL A 791 -20.59 -21.01 -26.27
C VAL A 791 -19.59 -21.86 -25.47
N LEU A 792 -18.49 -22.30 -26.09
CA LEU A 792 -17.46 -23.08 -25.40
C LEU A 792 -16.79 -22.28 -24.29
N THR A 793 -16.38 -21.06 -24.57
CA THR A 793 -15.67 -20.23 -23.59
C THR A 793 -16.58 -19.82 -22.44
N ALA A 794 -17.86 -19.52 -22.70
CA ALA A 794 -18.85 -19.28 -21.66
C ALA A 794 -19.06 -20.52 -20.76
N ALA A 795 -19.16 -21.71 -21.36
CA ALA A 795 -19.28 -22.96 -20.61
C ALA A 795 -18.02 -23.26 -19.76
N ALA A 796 -16.83 -22.94 -20.27
CA ALA A 796 -15.58 -23.16 -19.55
C ALA A 796 -15.42 -22.22 -18.34
N ALA A 797 -15.91 -20.99 -18.43
CA ALA A 797 -15.89 -20.04 -17.33
C ALA A 797 -16.77 -20.49 -16.14
N LEU A 798 -17.90 -21.14 -16.42
CA LEU A 798 -18.85 -21.61 -15.41
C LEU A 798 -18.51 -22.98 -14.80
N ALA A 799 -17.56 -23.72 -15.38
CA ALA A 799 -17.13 -24.99 -14.82
C ALA A 799 -16.20 -24.73 -13.62
N SER A 800 -16.61 -25.15 -12.42
CA SER A 800 -15.73 -25.22 -11.24
C SER A 800 -14.56 -26.18 -11.48
N PRO A 801 -13.39 -25.95 -10.84
CA PRO A 801 -12.22 -26.82 -10.97
C PRO A 801 -12.51 -28.30 -10.65
#